data_AF-A0A957JMN1-F1
#
_entry.id   AF-A0A957JMN1-F1
#
_cell.length_a   1.000
_cell.length_b   1.000
_cell.length_c   1.000
_cell.angle_alpha   90.00
_cell.angle_beta   90.00
_cell.angle_gamma   90.00
#
_symmetry.space_group_name_H-M   'P 1'
#
loop_
_entity.id
_entity.type
_entity.pdbx_description
1 polymer ?
#
loop_
_entity_poly.entity_id
_entity_poly.type
_entity_poly.pdbx_seq_one_letter_code
_entity_poly.pdbx_strand_id
1 'polypeptide(L)'
;MTRKTAFIVTGCLVIVAATAAAAFWLWPAPTPPVGETASGIVKILVDHDGVYRLTRDELAQAGLTIETWDSNNLRLRTGETAVPYLLHSDSLIFYGQAPTNRYTPQRPYLLETGHPGTLISQRPVSHDETPPVSQLQQTLFLEENHLYAAEATSQGIDLWYWQEIPQQSSLPITLNLPSLSNAPAELRLQLRGVTHNPQVEDDHDLDLRLNGQPLATIRFDGQTVFTATLTIPAGQMQTGDNELLLDNTPEGASFLDVVQLNWVELTYATPPTAVNDRLQFSQTSGTLTLTGFSGDPVLLDITNPAQPQQLVGETGTAVSLTTTPSDHIIAIGPVGFQKPAAIEPVRQSAWRDTGNQADLLIITTDPLAPALAPLVAARQAEGLAVAVATTAEIYDAFGDGAASPESIQAFVRYAATTWAEPRPRYLFLVGDATTDYRNYLGLAPENSVPSLMVPVQFSGETVSDSRLADVDDDMRPDLAVGRWPVSTVAEVEELVARTLAYEGETAVNRILFATDATEPQFAQIAQQLADDSGLNTAAVSILNGPTASEVAAAWNQGGWLTSYVGHGSLAQWGKDDVFTRDAVNELTATTPPIVVQLTCLTGLFAHPQQTSLSETMLRHKHGPVLLVAATSLTLSTHQEPFATSFYHHLQDPAISRIGDAFQAAKLSLDVANNVGLREISDTFALFGDPSTHIVRPEG
;
A
#
# COMPACT_ATOMS: atom_id res chain seq x y z
N MET A 1 43.57 25.63 51.30
CA MET A 1 43.25 24.28 51.83
C MET A 1 41.91 23.88 51.22
N THR A 2 41.89 23.21 50.05
CA THR A 2 41.70 21.73 49.87
C THR A 2 40.31 21.28 50.36
N ARG A 3 39.36 20.72 49.59
CA ARG A 3 39.31 19.79 48.42
C ARG A 3 37.96 19.99 47.67
N LYS A 4 37.89 19.92 46.31
CA LYS A 4 37.39 18.80 45.45
C LYS A 4 36.15 18.07 46.03
N THR A 5 35.02 17.89 45.32
CA THR A 5 34.88 16.97 44.16
C THR A 5 33.59 17.26 43.33
N ALA A 6 33.68 16.97 42.02
CA ALA A 6 32.64 17.04 40.99
C ALA A 6 31.57 15.93 41.11
N PHE A 7 30.35 16.20 40.61
CA PHE A 7 29.36 15.18 40.28
C PHE A 7 29.44 14.86 38.78
N ILE A 8 29.70 13.58 38.52
CA ILE A 8 29.63 12.91 37.22
C ILE A 8 28.22 12.30 37.14
N VAL A 9 27.48 12.56 36.07
CA VAL A 9 26.31 11.77 35.68
C VAL A 9 26.80 10.72 34.69
N THR A 10 26.94 9.49 35.16
CA THR A 10 27.28 8.32 34.33
C THR A 10 25.98 7.67 33.87
N GLY A 11 25.83 7.51 32.56
CA GLY A 11 24.79 6.70 31.96
C GLY A 11 24.90 5.23 32.39
N CYS A 12 23.76 4.61 32.61
CA CYS A 12 23.64 3.16 32.75
C CYS A 12 22.95 2.62 31.51
N LEU A 13 23.78 1.95 30.71
CA LEU A 13 23.45 1.01 29.65
C LEU A 13 22.52 -0.06 30.21
N VAL A 14 21.28 -0.16 29.71
CA VAL A 14 20.43 -1.33 29.92
C VAL A 14 20.55 -2.20 28.68
N ILE A 15 21.32 -3.28 28.81
CA ILE A 15 21.32 -4.41 27.88
C ILE A 15 19.99 -5.15 28.11
N VAL A 16 19.03 -4.99 27.20
CA VAL A 16 17.88 -5.89 27.10
C VAL A 16 18.25 -6.99 26.12
N ALA A 17 18.45 -8.19 26.64
CA ALA A 17 18.61 -9.39 25.85
C ALA A 17 17.31 -9.67 25.08
N ALA A 18 17.34 -9.53 23.76
CA ALA A 18 16.28 -9.96 22.87
C ALA A 18 16.25 -11.51 22.85
N THR A 19 15.31 -12.09 23.57
CA THR A 19 14.84 -13.46 23.31
C THR A 19 13.48 -13.32 22.63
N ALA A 20 13.50 -13.22 21.30
CA ALA A 20 12.30 -13.28 20.49
C ALA A 20 11.80 -14.74 20.48
N ALA A 21 10.95 -15.08 21.44
CA ALA A 21 10.07 -16.23 21.32
C ALA A 21 8.89 -15.79 20.43
N ALA A 22 8.94 -16.18 19.15
CA ALA A 22 7.82 -16.07 18.22
C ALA A 22 6.65 -16.92 18.77
N ALA A 23 5.72 -16.28 19.46
CA ALA A 23 4.43 -16.86 19.78
C ALA A 23 3.57 -16.79 18.51
N PHE A 24 3.65 -17.83 17.68
CA PHE A 24 2.67 -18.09 16.63
C PHE A 24 1.29 -18.27 17.28
N TRP A 25 0.46 -17.24 17.23
CA TRP A 25 -0.98 -17.39 17.39
C TRP A 25 -1.51 -18.07 16.14
N LEU A 26 -1.61 -19.40 16.19
CA LEU A 26 -2.37 -20.18 15.21
C LEU A 26 -3.86 -19.86 15.41
N TRP A 27 -4.35 -18.82 14.73
CA TRP A 27 -5.77 -18.75 14.43
C TRP A 27 -6.07 -19.93 13.49
N PRO A 28 -7.06 -20.81 13.77
CA PRO A 28 -7.55 -21.71 12.75
C PRO A 28 -8.02 -20.87 11.57
N ALA A 29 -7.54 -21.20 10.36
CA ALA A 29 -8.00 -20.59 9.13
C ALA A 29 -9.54 -20.55 9.13
N PRO A 30 -10.18 -19.40 8.84
CA PRO A 30 -11.63 -19.36 8.72
C PRO A 30 -12.06 -20.39 7.68
N THR A 31 -12.94 -21.31 8.07
CA THR A 31 -13.57 -22.24 7.13
C THR A 31 -14.30 -21.41 6.06
N PRO A 32 -13.97 -21.57 4.77
CA PRO A 32 -14.60 -20.79 3.72
C PRO A 32 -16.11 -21.06 3.72
N PRO A 33 -16.96 -20.04 3.49
CA PRO A 33 -18.39 -20.24 3.27
C PRO A 33 -18.60 -21.24 2.14
N VAL A 34 -19.61 -22.09 2.31
CA VAL A 34 -19.95 -23.19 1.41
C VAL A 34 -20.22 -22.67 -0.01
N GLY A 35 -19.24 -22.86 -0.89
CA GLY A 35 -19.31 -22.56 -2.33
C GLY A 35 -18.10 -22.99 -3.16
N GLU A 36 -17.09 -23.65 -2.58
CA GLU A 36 -15.88 -24.05 -3.31
C GLU A 36 -16.06 -25.37 -4.07
N THR A 37 -16.33 -25.28 -5.37
CA THR A 37 -15.87 -26.31 -6.31
C THR A 37 -14.45 -25.95 -6.74
N ALA A 38 -13.47 -26.81 -6.41
CA ALA A 38 -12.07 -26.65 -6.80
C ALA A 38 -11.96 -26.40 -8.31
N SER A 39 -11.39 -25.24 -8.69
CA SER A 39 -11.47 -24.68 -10.04
C SER A 39 -10.61 -25.40 -11.10
N GLY A 40 -9.93 -26.50 -10.76
CA GLY A 40 -8.90 -27.10 -11.61
C GLY A 40 -7.69 -26.19 -11.82
N ILE A 41 -7.60 -25.10 -11.03
CA ILE A 41 -6.60 -24.04 -11.09
C ILE A 41 -6.15 -23.70 -9.65
N VAL A 42 -4.84 -23.53 -9.46
CA VAL A 42 -4.26 -22.96 -8.24
C VAL A 42 -3.42 -21.74 -8.58
N LYS A 43 -3.37 -20.78 -7.65
CA LYS A 43 -2.45 -19.65 -7.66
C LYS A 43 -1.23 -19.98 -6.79
N ILE A 44 -0.05 -19.77 -7.36
CA ILE A 44 1.26 -19.91 -6.72
C ILE A 44 1.77 -18.50 -6.49
N LEU A 45 1.94 -18.11 -5.23
CA LEU A 45 2.29 -16.76 -4.83
C LEU A 45 3.81 -16.67 -4.61
N VAL A 46 4.47 -15.83 -5.41
CA VAL A 46 5.93 -15.65 -5.44
C VAL A 46 6.28 -14.23 -4.98
N ASP A 47 7.22 -14.10 -4.05
CA ASP A 47 7.64 -12.82 -3.46
C ASP A 47 9.02 -12.34 -3.92
N HIS A 48 9.86 -13.23 -4.47
CA HIS A 48 11.22 -12.91 -4.93
C HIS A 48 11.54 -13.54 -6.29
N ASP A 49 12.58 -13.01 -6.95
CA ASP A 49 13.16 -13.68 -8.12
C ASP A 49 13.83 -14.99 -7.69
N GLY A 50 13.59 -16.08 -8.45
CA GLY A 50 14.11 -17.38 -8.04
C GLY A 50 13.69 -18.56 -8.90
N VAL A 51 14.33 -19.70 -8.65
CA VAL A 51 13.91 -20.98 -9.22
C VAL A 51 13.09 -21.74 -8.18
N TYR A 52 11.83 -21.98 -8.51
CA TYR A 52 10.86 -22.62 -7.65
C TYR A 52 10.63 -24.06 -8.09
N ARG A 53 10.53 -24.97 -7.11
CA ARG A 53 10.16 -26.37 -7.36
C ARG A 53 8.86 -26.68 -6.64
N LEU A 54 7.86 -27.11 -7.40
CA LEU A 54 6.54 -27.50 -6.92
C LEU A 54 6.39 -29.01 -7.07
N THR A 55 6.18 -29.70 -5.97
CA THR A 55 5.93 -31.15 -5.98
C THR A 55 4.46 -31.43 -6.27
N ARG A 56 4.16 -32.62 -6.81
CA ARG A 56 2.78 -33.09 -6.98
C ARG A 56 1.99 -33.08 -5.67
N ASP A 57 2.64 -33.45 -4.57
CA ASP A 57 1.99 -33.53 -3.26
C ASP A 57 1.60 -32.14 -2.74
N GLU A 58 2.45 -31.12 -2.92
CA GLU A 58 2.13 -29.72 -2.58
C GLU A 58 0.94 -29.21 -3.39
N LEU A 59 0.91 -29.49 -4.70
CA LEU A 59 -0.19 -29.11 -5.58
C LEU A 59 -1.50 -29.82 -5.21
N ALA A 60 -1.44 -31.11 -4.89
CA ALA A 60 -2.60 -31.87 -4.45
C ALA A 60 -3.15 -31.37 -3.10
N GLN A 61 -2.28 -31.00 -2.16
CA GLN A 61 -2.66 -30.40 -0.88
C GLN A 61 -3.32 -29.03 -1.06
N ALA A 62 -2.93 -28.27 -2.08
CA ALA A 62 -3.57 -27.01 -2.47
C ALA A 62 -4.88 -27.19 -3.27
N GLY A 63 -5.35 -28.42 -3.45
CA GLY A 63 -6.61 -28.74 -4.13
C GLY A 63 -6.51 -28.93 -5.65
N LEU A 64 -5.31 -28.94 -6.23
CA LEU A 64 -5.12 -29.23 -7.66
C LEU A 64 -5.02 -30.74 -7.91
N THR A 65 -6.11 -31.34 -8.42
CA THR A 65 -6.08 -32.74 -8.86
C THR A 65 -5.52 -32.85 -10.27
N ILE A 66 -4.40 -33.56 -10.42
CA ILE A 66 -3.72 -33.71 -11.72
C ILE A 66 -3.75 -35.18 -12.14
N GLU A 67 -4.67 -35.53 -13.02
CA GLU A 67 -4.80 -36.90 -13.54
C GLU A 67 -3.66 -37.26 -14.49
N THR A 68 -3.33 -36.34 -15.40
CA THR A 68 -2.27 -36.51 -16.41
C THR A 68 -1.17 -35.49 -16.19
N TRP A 69 0.04 -35.98 -15.92
CA TRP A 69 1.20 -35.15 -15.64
C TRP A 69 2.13 -35.09 -16.85
N ASP A 70 1.72 -34.28 -17.81
CA ASP A 70 2.51 -33.96 -19.00
C ASP A 70 2.24 -32.51 -19.44
N SER A 71 3.06 -32.04 -20.37
CA SER A 71 2.99 -30.66 -20.86
C SER A 71 1.76 -30.36 -21.72
N ASN A 72 1.00 -31.37 -22.17
CA ASN A 72 -0.25 -31.14 -22.91
C ASN A 72 -1.43 -30.87 -21.98
N ASN A 73 -1.29 -31.17 -20.69
CA ASN A 73 -2.35 -31.04 -19.69
C ASN A 73 -2.07 -30.00 -18.60
N LEU A 74 -0.86 -29.46 -18.50
CA LEU A 74 -0.46 -28.50 -17.48
C LEU A 74 -0.02 -27.17 -18.09
N ARG A 75 -0.71 -26.08 -17.76
CA ARG A 75 -0.36 -24.71 -18.17
C ARG A 75 -0.03 -23.86 -16.96
N LEU A 76 1.15 -23.24 -16.98
CA LEU A 76 1.53 -22.20 -16.02
C LEU A 76 1.51 -20.84 -16.72
N ARG A 77 0.90 -19.83 -16.09
CA ARG A 77 0.82 -18.46 -16.62
C ARG A 77 0.88 -17.41 -15.51
N THR A 78 1.19 -16.18 -15.88
CA THR A 78 1.05 -14.99 -15.04
C THR A 78 0.40 -13.90 -15.88
N GLY A 79 -0.75 -13.40 -15.45
CA GLY A 79 -1.64 -12.66 -16.34
C GLY A 79 -2.03 -13.51 -17.57
N GLU A 80 -1.95 -12.89 -18.74
CA GLU A 80 -2.12 -13.55 -20.05
C GLU A 80 -0.83 -14.23 -20.57
N THR A 81 0.31 -14.08 -19.87
CA THR A 81 1.61 -14.56 -20.35
C THR A 81 1.87 -15.99 -19.91
N ALA A 82 2.17 -16.87 -20.87
CA ALA A 82 2.61 -18.24 -20.58
C ALA A 82 3.99 -18.23 -19.91
N VAL A 83 4.15 -19.04 -18.85
CA VAL A 83 5.39 -19.16 -18.09
C VAL A 83 5.99 -20.54 -18.36
N PRO A 84 7.18 -20.61 -18.99
CA PRO A 84 7.84 -21.88 -19.26
C PRO A 84 8.25 -22.60 -17.97
N TYR A 85 8.17 -23.94 -17.97
CA TYR A 85 8.63 -24.77 -16.86
C TYR A 85 9.40 -26.02 -17.33
N LEU A 86 10.22 -26.58 -16.45
CA LEU A 86 10.75 -27.93 -16.57
C LEU A 86 9.79 -28.89 -15.89
N LEU A 87 9.51 -30.02 -16.54
CA LEU A 87 8.63 -31.06 -16.01
C LEU A 87 9.45 -32.31 -15.68
N HIS A 88 9.56 -32.62 -14.40
CA HIS A 88 10.14 -33.86 -13.89
C HIS A 88 9.01 -34.85 -13.56
N SER A 89 9.34 -36.09 -13.18
CA SER A 89 8.33 -37.11 -12.90
C SER A 89 7.40 -36.74 -11.73
N ASP A 90 7.93 -36.04 -10.72
CA ASP A 90 7.27 -35.74 -9.45
C ASP A 90 7.10 -34.24 -9.17
N SER A 91 7.66 -33.38 -10.02
CA SER A 91 7.77 -31.96 -9.74
C SER A 91 7.85 -31.10 -11.01
N LEU A 92 7.38 -29.87 -10.87
CA LEU A 92 7.46 -28.81 -11.87
C LEU A 92 8.45 -27.77 -11.35
N ILE A 93 9.36 -27.31 -12.20
CA ILE A 93 10.35 -26.29 -11.86
C ILE A 93 10.19 -25.10 -12.80
N PHE A 94 10.11 -23.89 -12.28
CA PHE A 94 10.01 -22.67 -13.09
C PHE A 94 10.84 -21.54 -12.48
N TYR A 95 11.14 -20.53 -13.30
CA TYR A 95 11.73 -19.28 -12.82
C TYR A 95 10.60 -18.30 -12.48
N GLY A 96 10.46 -17.99 -11.20
CA GLY A 96 9.54 -17.00 -10.69
C GLY A 96 10.26 -15.65 -10.56
N GLN A 97 9.49 -14.58 -10.78
CA GLN A 97 9.91 -13.21 -10.59
C GLN A 97 9.06 -12.54 -9.51
N ALA A 98 9.70 -11.67 -8.73
CA ALA A 98 9.10 -10.79 -7.75
C ALA A 98 8.00 -9.88 -8.37
N PRO A 99 7.06 -9.36 -7.58
CA PRO A 99 6.11 -8.37 -8.05
C PRO A 99 6.81 -7.06 -8.44
N THR A 100 6.39 -6.48 -9.56
CA THR A 100 6.93 -5.21 -10.06
C THR A 100 6.07 -4.00 -9.72
N ASN A 101 4.82 -4.21 -9.28
CA ASN A 101 3.92 -3.13 -8.93
C ASN A 101 3.94 -2.84 -7.43
N ARG A 102 3.54 -1.62 -7.04
CA ARG A 102 3.53 -1.17 -5.64
C ARG A 102 2.44 -1.81 -4.77
N TYR A 103 1.45 -2.49 -5.35
CA TYR A 103 0.19 -2.84 -4.69
C TYR A 103 0.16 -4.21 -4.05
N THR A 104 1.05 -5.11 -4.47
CA THR A 104 1.09 -6.47 -3.91
C THR A 104 2.51 -6.88 -3.53
N PRO A 105 2.67 -7.56 -2.38
CA PRO A 105 3.93 -8.16 -1.98
C PRO A 105 4.20 -9.48 -2.71
N GLN A 106 3.24 -10.01 -3.47
CA GLN A 106 3.35 -11.31 -4.12
C GLN A 106 2.81 -11.27 -5.55
N ARG A 107 3.55 -11.89 -6.47
CA ARG A 107 3.12 -12.10 -7.85
C ARG A 107 2.44 -13.46 -7.98
N PRO A 108 1.19 -13.52 -8.45
CA PRO A 108 0.52 -14.78 -8.70
C PRO A 108 0.96 -15.42 -10.03
N TYR A 109 1.13 -16.74 -9.97
CA TYR A 109 1.29 -17.63 -11.11
C TYR A 109 0.16 -18.67 -11.07
N LEU A 110 -0.63 -18.75 -12.12
CA LEU A 110 -1.78 -19.65 -12.19
C LEU A 110 -1.35 -20.95 -12.89
N LEU A 111 -1.47 -22.07 -12.16
CA LEU A 111 -1.26 -23.41 -12.68
C LEU A 111 -2.61 -24.09 -12.92
N GLU A 112 -2.84 -24.47 -14.17
CA GLU A 112 -4.13 -24.93 -14.65
C GLU A 112 -4.00 -26.32 -15.28
N THR A 113 -5.01 -27.16 -15.04
CA THR A 113 -5.13 -28.48 -15.69
C THR A 113 -5.99 -28.40 -16.96
N GLY A 114 -5.88 -29.40 -17.84
CA GLY A 114 -6.67 -29.50 -19.06
C GLY A 114 -6.20 -28.61 -20.21
N HIS A 115 -5.05 -27.95 -20.07
CA HIS A 115 -4.52 -27.00 -21.04
C HIS A 115 -3.04 -27.27 -21.34
N PRO A 116 -2.59 -27.13 -22.60
CA PRO A 116 -1.18 -27.28 -22.94
C PRO A 116 -0.34 -26.12 -22.37
N GLY A 117 0.83 -26.45 -21.83
CA GLY A 117 1.80 -25.49 -21.32
C GLY A 117 3.06 -25.41 -22.18
N THR A 118 3.96 -24.51 -21.76
CA THR A 118 5.22 -24.25 -22.42
C THR A 118 6.35 -24.89 -21.61
N LEU A 119 7.17 -25.73 -22.25
CA LEU A 119 8.38 -26.26 -21.61
C LEU A 119 9.55 -25.28 -21.77
N ILE A 120 10.41 -25.23 -20.76
CA ILE A 120 11.72 -24.57 -20.86
C ILE A 120 12.53 -25.27 -21.95
N SER A 121 13.02 -24.48 -22.91
CA SER A 121 13.87 -25.00 -23.99
C SER A 121 15.25 -25.39 -23.46
N GLN A 122 15.90 -26.38 -24.09
CA GLN A 122 17.22 -26.86 -23.69
C GLN A 122 18.28 -26.44 -24.70
N ARG A 123 19.46 -26.05 -24.21
CA ARG A 123 20.67 -25.92 -25.04
C ARG A 123 21.88 -26.53 -24.33
N PRO A 124 22.80 -27.21 -25.04
CA PRO A 124 24.05 -27.66 -24.44
C PRO A 124 24.87 -26.49 -23.88
N VAL A 125 25.64 -26.74 -22.81
CA VAL A 125 26.70 -25.82 -22.39
C VAL A 125 27.76 -25.68 -23.50
N SER A 126 28.38 -24.51 -23.59
CA SER A 126 29.54 -24.29 -24.48
C SER A 126 30.84 -24.63 -23.75
N HIS A 127 31.81 -25.18 -24.49
CA HIS A 127 33.17 -25.49 -24.02
C HIS A 127 34.22 -24.89 -24.96
N ASP A 128 34.17 -23.58 -25.16
CA ASP A 128 35.12 -22.90 -26.03
C ASP A 128 36.47 -22.74 -25.31
N GLU A 129 37.59 -22.83 -26.06
CA GLU A 129 38.93 -22.54 -25.54
C GLU A 129 39.09 -21.04 -25.23
N THR A 130 38.49 -20.60 -24.14
CA THR A 130 38.54 -19.23 -23.62
C THR A 130 39.32 -19.19 -22.31
N PRO A 131 39.89 -18.03 -21.92
CA PRO A 131 40.60 -17.91 -20.66
C PRO A 131 39.70 -18.34 -19.47
N PRO A 132 40.25 -19.09 -18.50
CA PRO A 132 39.51 -19.46 -17.31
C PRO A 132 39.22 -18.24 -16.45
N VAL A 133 37.99 -18.15 -15.96
CA VAL A 133 37.54 -17.13 -15.01
C VAL A 133 37.58 -17.73 -13.60
N SER A 134 38.29 -17.06 -12.70
CA SER A 134 38.44 -17.50 -11.30
C SER A 134 37.64 -16.68 -10.30
N GLN A 135 37.00 -15.59 -10.76
CA GLN A 135 36.21 -14.68 -9.94
C GLN A 135 34.97 -14.22 -10.70
N LEU A 136 33.86 -14.11 -9.98
CA LEU A 136 32.59 -13.57 -10.42
C LEU A 136 32.31 -12.26 -9.69
N GLN A 137 31.72 -11.29 -10.38
CA GLN A 137 31.10 -10.15 -9.70
C GLN A 137 29.75 -10.59 -9.12
N GLN A 138 29.49 -10.20 -7.89
CA GLN A 138 28.23 -10.39 -7.17
C GLN A 138 27.76 -9.05 -6.64
N THR A 139 26.44 -8.89 -6.55
CA THR A 139 25.83 -7.69 -5.99
C THR A 139 25.06 -8.07 -4.74
N LEU A 140 25.38 -7.42 -3.63
CA LEU A 140 24.56 -7.39 -2.42
C LEU A 140 23.75 -6.09 -2.46
N PHE A 141 22.43 -6.21 -2.57
CA PHE A 141 21.52 -5.07 -2.50
C PHE A 141 20.75 -5.15 -1.18
N LEU A 142 20.80 -4.08 -0.39
CA LEU A 142 20.13 -3.93 0.89
C LEU A 142 19.24 -2.71 0.85
N GLU A 143 17.97 -2.90 1.19
CA GLU A 143 16.95 -1.87 1.30
C GLU A 143 15.97 -2.36 2.37
N GLU A 144 15.58 -1.48 3.28
CA GLU A 144 14.43 -1.69 4.14
C GLU A 144 13.45 -0.55 3.86
N ASN A 145 12.16 -0.73 4.16
CA ASN A 145 11.12 0.22 3.76
C ASN A 145 10.32 0.66 4.98
N HIS A 146 10.89 1.55 5.80
CA HIS A 146 10.29 1.97 7.07
C HIS A 146 9.64 3.35 7.02
N LEU A 147 9.95 4.16 6.01
CA LEU A 147 9.52 5.55 5.91
C LEU A 147 8.83 5.79 4.57
N TYR A 148 7.55 6.16 4.61
CA TYR A 148 6.79 6.53 3.43
C TYR A 148 6.87 8.06 3.20
N ALA A 149 7.36 8.47 2.04
CA ALA A 149 7.55 9.87 1.64
C ALA A 149 6.73 10.21 0.39
N ALA A 150 5.42 10.45 0.57
CA ALA A 150 4.50 10.74 -0.54
C ALA A 150 4.91 11.95 -1.39
N GLU A 151 5.57 12.94 -0.79
CA GLU A 151 6.05 14.15 -1.45
C GLU A 151 7.22 13.89 -2.41
N ALA A 152 7.89 12.74 -2.28
CA ALA A 152 9.00 12.33 -3.15
C ALA A 152 8.54 11.88 -4.56
N THR A 153 7.24 11.69 -4.80
CA THR A 153 6.68 11.31 -6.12
C THR A 153 7.13 12.23 -7.26
N SER A 154 7.29 13.52 -6.99
CA SER A 154 7.72 14.52 -7.99
C SER A 154 9.18 14.40 -8.43
N GLN A 155 9.99 13.58 -7.75
CA GLN A 155 11.42 13.38 -8.04
C GLN A 155 11.69 12.10 -8.84
N GLY A 156 10.65 11.33 -9.20
CA GLY A 156 10.75 10.15 -10.06
C GLY A 156 11.31 8.90 -9.37
N ILE A 157 11.12 8.77 -8.05
CA ILE A 157 11.88 7.87 -7.17
C ILE A 157 10.94 7.04 -6.29
N ASP A 158 11.49 5.97 -5.73
CA ASP A 158 10.92 5.20 -4.62
C ASP A 158 10.30 6.10 -3.55
N LEU A 159 9.17 5.65 -3.03
CA LEU A 159 8.39 6.33 -2.01
C LEU A 159 8.68 5.79 -0.62
N TRP A 160 9.40 4.67 -0.56
CA TRP A 160 9.84 4.07 0.67
C TRP A 160 11.34 4.28 0.84
N TYR A 161 11.71 4.57 2.08
CA TYR A 161 13.09 4.78 2.50
C TYR A 161 13.37 3.90 3.71
N TRP A 162 14.62 3.45 3.81
CA TRP A 162 15.11 2.64 4.91
C TRP A 162 15.04 3.38 6.23
N GLN A 163 15.75 4.50 6.33
CA GLN A 163 15.90 5.13 7.63
C GLN A 163 16.33 6.59 7.51
N GLU A 164 15.80 7.41 8.39
CA GLU A 164 16.26 8.77 8.61
C GLU A 164 17.52 8.77 9.48
N ILE A 165 18.48 9.60 9.09
CA ILE A 165 19.75 9.86 9.76
C ILE A 165 19.74 11.35 10.15
N PRO A 166 19.11 11.72 11.29
CA PRO A 166 19.13 13.09 11.78
C PRO A 166 20.54 13.57 12.11
N GLN A 167 20.71 14.88 12.18
CA GLN A 167 21.94 15.48 12.70
C GLN A 167 22.30 14.92 14.09
N GLN A 168 23.59 14.74 14.33
CA GLN A 168 24.16 14.16 15.55
C GLN A 168 23.78 12.68 15.76
N SER A 169 23.53 11.94 14.69
CA SER A 169 23.25 10.50 14.73
C SER A 169 24.11 9.73 13.73
N SER A 170 24.18 8.41 13.92
CA SER A 170 24.85 7.49 12.99
C SER A 170 24.02 6.23 12.79
N LEU A 171 24.18 5.62 11.62
CA LEU A 171 23.46 4.41 11.20
C LEU A 171 24.47 3.31 10.83
N PRO A 172 24.60 2.25 11.64
CA PRO A 172 25.39 1.07 11.28
C PRO A 172 24.58 0.12 10.39
N ILE A 173 25.21 -0.37 9.32
CA ILE A 173 24.64 -1.31 8.35
C ILE A 173 25.55 -2.52 8.26
N THR A 174 24.99 -3.72 8.36
CA THR A 174 25.75 -4.98 8.24
C THR A 174 25.73 -5.49 6.79
N LEU A 175 26.91 -5.60 6.19
CA LEU A 175 27.14 -6.21 4.87
C LEU A 175 27.64 -7.66 5.08
N ASN A 176 26.74 -8.64 4.98
CA ASN A 176 27.11 -10.07 5.10
C ASN A 176 27.59 -10.62 3.75
N LEU A 177 28.87 -11.01 3.69
CA LEU A 177 29.54 -11.51 2.48
C LEU A 177 29.91 -12.99 2.68
N PRO A 178 29.04 -13.96 2.36
CA PRO A 178 29.29 -15.38 2.64
C PRO A 178 30.49 -15.95 1.87
N SER A 179 30.88 -15.30 0.78
CA SER A 179 32.05 -15.61 -0.03
C SER A 179 32.68 -14.30 -0.46
N LEU A 180 34.02 -14.21 -0.51
CA LEU A 180 34.71 -12.99 -0.89
C LEU A 180 36.07 -13.33 -1.52
N SER A 181 36.40 -12.65 -2.62
CA SER A 181 37.74 -12.60 -3.18
C SER A 181 38.45 -11.32 -2.76
N ASN A 182 39.78 -11.38 -2.64
CA ASN A 182 40.58 -10.19 -2.36
C ASN A 182 40.73 -9.33 -3.63
N ALA A 183 39.74 -8.49 -3.89
CA ALA A 183 39.70 -7.53 -4.97
C ALA A 183 39.02 -6.23 -4.49
N PRO A 184 39.20 -5.09 -5.19
CA PRO A 184 38.39 -3.90 -4.94
C PRO A 184 36.90 -4.20 -5.17
N ALA A 185 36.04 -3.45 -4.48
CA ALA A 185 34.60 -3.49 -4.65
C ALA A 185 34.04 -2.08 -4.91
N GLU A 186 32.83 -2.02 -5.45
CA GLU A 186 32.09 -0.78 -5.65
C GLU A 186 30.91 -0.73 -4.67
N LEU A 187 30.83 0.34 -3.89
CA LEU A 187 29.73 0.65 -2.99
C LEU A 187 28.94 1.81 -3.58
N ARG A 188 27.65 1.60 -3.77
CA ARG A 188 26.68 2.63 -4.14
C ARG A 188 25.67 2.77 -3.01
N LEU A 189 25.24 3.99 -2.76
CA LEU A 189 24.14 4.26 -1.84
C LEU A 189 23.29 5.40 -2.36
N GLN A 190 21.98 5.29 -2.18
CA GLN A 190 21.04 6.35 -2.51
C GLN A 190 20.53 7.00 -1.23
N LEU A 191 20.62 8.32 -1.21
CA LEU A 191 20.25 9.19 -0.10
C LEU A 191 19.23 10.20 -0.57
N ARG A 192 18.46 10.77 0.36
CA ARG A 192 17.62 11.94 0.14
C ARG A 192 17.88 13.00 1.20
N GLY A 193 18.09 14.23 0.76
CA GLY A 193 18.07 15.39 1.65
C GLY A 193 16.63 15.71 2.06
N VAL A 194 16.37 15.77 3.36
CA VAL A 194 15.02 16.10 3.90
C VAL A 194 14.94 17.58 4.25
N THR A 195 16.05 18.16 4.72
CA THR A 195 16.16 19.59 5.03
C THR A 195 16.81 20.35 3.88
N HIS A 196 16.61 21.67 3.86
CA HIS A 196 17.41 22.54 3.01
C HIS A 196 17.67 23.88 3.71
N ASN A 197 18.92 24.32 3.71
CA ASN A 197 19.33 25.64 4.12
C ASN A 197 19.92 26.41 2.93
N PRO A 198 19.18 27.37 2.33
CA PRO A 198 19.61 28.09 1.14
C PRO A 198 20.83 29.01 1.36
N GLN A 199 21.37 29.10 2.59
CA GLN A 199 22.55 29.88 2.94
C GLN A 199 23.82 29.05 3.04
N VAL A 200 23.72 27.72 3.01
CA VAL A 200 24.84 26.78 3.13
C VAL A 200 24.87 25.96 1.85
N GLU A 201 26.00 25.98 1.14
CA GLU A 201 26.24 25.08 0.02
C GLU A 201 26.65 23.71 0.57
N ASP A 202 26.11 22.64 0.01
CA ASP A 202 26.27 21.26 0.48
C ASP A 202 25.85 21.14 1.96
N ASP A 203 24.59 21.49 2.22
CA ASP A 203 23.98 21.42 3.56
C ASP A 203 23.79 20.00 4.11
N HIS A 204 24.16 18.95 3.36
CA HIS A 204 24.25 17.58 3.87
C HIS A 204 25.70 17.09 3.90
N ASP A 205 26.16 16.59 5.06
CA ASP A 205 27.54 16.11 5.25
C ASP A 205 27.60 14.79 6.06
N LEU A 206 27.95 13.69 5.38
CA LEU A 206 27.95 12.33 5.92
C LEU A 206 29.33 11.68 5.85
N ASP A 207 29.89 11.31 6.99
CA ASP A 207 31.14 10.55 7.08
C ASP A 207 30.86 9.04 7.05
N LEU A 208 31.52 8.32 6.14
CA LEU A 208 31.38 6.88 5.98
C LEU A 208 32.60 6.14 6.54
N ARG A 209 32.35 5.09 7.33
CA ARG A 209 33.39 4.19 7.84
C ARG A 209 33.06 2.74 7.51
N LEU A 210 34.07 1.95 7.14
CA LEU A 210 33.95 0.52 6.92
C LEU A 210 34.82 -0.22 7.93
N ASN A 211 34.24 -1.12 8.72
CA ASN A 211 34.93 -1.87 9.77
C ASN A 211 35.75 -0.95 10.70
N GLY A 212 35.17 0.22 11.04
CA GLY A 212 35.79 1.27 11.85
C GLY A 212 36.87 2.11 11.15
N GLN A 213 37.24 1.81 9.90
CA GLN A 213 38.19 2.61 9.12
C GLN A 213 37.48 3.69 8.28
N PRO A 214 38.01 4.91 8.15
CA PRO A 214 37.44 5.92 7.27
C PRO A 214 37.39 5.44 5.82
N LEU A 215 36.23 5.60 5.16
CA LEU A 215 36.03 5.24 3.76
C LEU A 215 35.91 6.49 2.88
N ALA A 216 34.96 7.38 3.17
CA ALA A 216 34.69 8.58 2.39
C ALA A 216 33.89 9.61 3.21
N THR A 217 33.76 10.82 2.69
CA THR A 217 32.78 11.82 3.15
C THR A 217 31.90 12.18 1.95
N ILE A 218 30.58 12.16 2.15
CA ILE A 218 29.58 12.50 1.14
C ILE A 218 29.01 13.87 1.46
N ARG A 219 28.94 14.73 0.44
CA ARG A 219 28.36 16.07 0.51
C ARG A 219 27.40 16.30 -0.65
N PHE A 220 26.24 16.86 -0.37
CA PHE A 220 25.25 17.25 -1.38
C PHE A 220 24.30 18.32 -0.82
N ASP A 221 23.55 18.98 -1.71
CA ASP A 221 22.74 20.16 -1.36
C ASP A 221 21.24 19.94 -1.56
N GLY A 222 20.47 20.35 -0.56
CA GLY A 222 19.03 20.54 -0.62
C GLY A 222 18.16 19.28 -0.64
N GLN A 223 16.86 19.51 -0.84
CA GLN A 223 15.82 18.48 -0.77
C GLN A 223 15.75 17.60 -2.03
N THR A 224 16.85 16.94 -2.36
CA THR A 224 17.01 16.10 -3.55
C THR A 224 17.43 14.68 -3.19
N VAL A 225 17.19 13.76 -4.10
CA VAL A 225 17.86 12.46 -4.08
C VAL A 225 19.27 12.57 -4.65
N PHE A 226 20.20 11.90 -3.98
CA PHE A 226 21.62 11.86 -4.30
C PHE A 226 22.09 10.40 -4.30
N THR A 227 22.88 10.01 -5.30
CA THR A 227 23.49 8.67 -5.36
C THR A 227 25.01 8.80 -5.30
N ALA A 228 25.61 8.24 -4.25
CA ALA A 228 27.05 8.16 -4.14
C ALA A 228 27.58 6.86 -4.77
N THR A 229 28.79 6.89 -5.31
CA THR A 229 29.51 5.71 -5.82
C THR A 229 30.95 5.77 -5.34
N LEU A 230 31.38 4.75 -4.62
CA LEU A 230 32.65 4.69 -3.91
C LEU A 230 33.38 3.40 -4.26
N THR A 231 34.71 3.46 -4.37
CA THR A 231 35.54 2.26 -4.49
C THR A 231 36.05 1.85 -3.12
N ILE A 232 35.79 0.62 -2.70
CA ILE A 232 36.38 0.00 -1.53
C ILE A 232 37.68 -0.71 -1.96
N PRO A 233 38.86 -0.31 -1.46
CA PRO A 233 40.12 -0.98 -1.77
C PRO A 233 40.15 -2.44 -1.32
N ALA A 234 40.90 -3.26 -2.07
CA ALA A 234 41.13 -4.66 -1.70
C ALA A 234 41.71 -4.77 -0.28
N GLY A 235 41.23 -5.75 0.48
CA GLY A 235 41.69 -6.04 1.85
C GLY A 235 41.01 -5.24 2.97
N GLN A 236 40.05 -4.35 2.67
CA GLN A 236 39.26 -3.65 3.70
C GLN A 236 38.00 -4.40 4.14
N MET A 237 37.55 -5.38 3.35
CA MET A 237 36.42 -6.24 3.65
C MET A 237 36.89 -7.64 4.07
N GLN A 238 36.03 -8.35 4.79
CA GLN A 238 36.23 -9.74 5.23
C GLN A 238 35.05 -10.63 4.81
N THR A 239 35.28 -11.94 4.73
CA THR A 239 34.20 -12.92 4.61
C THR A 239 33.35 -12.91 5.89
N GLY A 240 32.04 -12.99 5.74
CA GLY A 240 31.06 -12.81 6.82
C GLY A 240 30.65 -11.34 6.95
N ASP A 241 30.40 -10.91 8.17
CA ASP A 241 29.87 -9.58 8.45
C ASP A 241 30.93 -8.47 8.30
N ASN A 242 30.54 -7.37 7.65
CA ASN A 242 31.27 -6.11 7.60
C ASN A 242 30.34 -4.99 8.07
N GLU A 243 30.84 -4.02 8.82
CA GLU A 243 30.04 -2.88 9.28
C GLU A 243 30.32 -1.65 8.41
N LEU A 244 29.28 -1.13 7.75
CA LEU A 244 29.27 0.18 7.11
C LEU A 244 28.55 1.17 8.02
N LEU A 245 29.24 2.17 8.53
CA LEU A 245 28.68 3.23 9.36
C LEU A 245 28.49 4.50 8.52
N LEU A 246 27.26 5.03 8.51
CA LEU A 246 26.93 6.36 7.98
C LEU A 246 26.80 7.32 9.17
N ASP A 247 27.63 8.34 9.25
CA ASP A 247 27.74 9.23 10.41
C ASP A 247 27.36 10.67 10.02
N ASN A 248 26.21 11.16 10.51
CA ASN A 248 25.73 12.52 10.32
C ASN A 248 26.06 13.38 11.54
N THR A 249 27.35 13.44 11.91
CA THR A 249 27.86 14.31 12.98
C THR A 249 28.90 15.31 12.47
N PRO A 250 28.57 16.19 11.50
CA PRO A 250 29.54 17.14 10.97
C PRO A 250 30.05 18.09 12.06
N GLU A 251 31.38 18.28 12.11
CA GLU A 251 32.02 19.12 13.11
C GLU A 251 31.62 20.59 12.91
N GLY A 252 30.94 21.19 13.90
CA GLY A 252 30.61 22.62 13.89
C GLY A 252 29.37 23.02 13.08
N ALA A 253 28.56 22.07 12.62
CA ALA A 253 27.28 22.39 11.98
C ALA A 253 26.32 23.10 12.95
N SER A 254 25.68 24.17 12.47
CA SER A 254 24.82 25.06 13.27
C SER A 254 23.38 25.13 12.75
N PHE A 255 23.05 24.28 11.79
CA PHE A 255 21.74 24.19 11.15
C PHE A 255 21.26 22.73 11.19
N LEU A 256 19.97 22.50 11.02
CA LEU A 256 19.38 21.16 11.00
C LEU A 256 19.74 20.45 9.69
N ASP A 257 20.39 19.29 9.79
CA ASP A 257 20.71 18.39 8.68
C ASP A 257 19.97 17.07 8.90
N VAL A 258 19.10 16.69 7.98
CA VAL A 258 18.41 15.40 8.00
C VAL A 258 18.54 14.76 6.63
N VAL A 259 19.09 13.54 6.63
CA VAL A 259 19.24 12.71 5.42
C VAL A 259 18.46 11.41 5.60
N GLN A 260 17.84 10.91 4.55
CA GLN A 260 17.23 9.58 4.51
C GLN A 260 18.08 8.64 3.66
N LEU A 261 18.36 7.44 4.16
CA LEU A 261 18.89 6.35 3.36
C LEU A 261 17.75 5.64 2.63
N ASN A 262 17.92 5.43 1.33
CA ASN A 262 17.04 4.53 0.56
C ASN A 262 17.63 3.12 0.56
N TRP A 263 18.69 2.89 -0.22
CA TRP A 263 19.32 1.57 -0.36
C TRP A 263 20.85 1.66 -0.35
N VAL A 264 21.46 0.50 -0.09
CA VAL A 264 22.90 0.24 -0.21
C VAL A 264 23.12 -0.91 -1.20
N GLU A 265 23.98 -0.70 -2.18
CA GLU A 265 24.36 -1.71 -3.17
C GLU A 265 25.88 -1.89 -3.13
N LEU A 266 26.35 -3.13 -2.93
CA LEU A 266 27.75 -3.49 -2.96
C LEU A 266 28.00 -4.49 -4.09
N THR A 267 28.81 -4.11 -5.07
CA THR A 267 29.32 -5.02 -6.10
C THR A 267 30.74 -5.47 -5.74
N TYR A 268 30.93 -6.78 -5.55
CA TYR A 268 32.17 -7.37 -5.05
C TYR A 268 32.51 -8.69 -5.74
N ALA A 269 33.80 -9.05 -5.73
CA ALA A 269 34.28 -10.27 -6.36
C ALA A 269 34.15 -11.50 -5.44
N THR A 270 33.75 -12.63 -5.98
CA THR A 270 33.66 -13.94 -5.30
C THR A 270 34.26 -15.05 -6.17
N PRO A 271 34.78 -16.16 -5.59
CA PRO A 271 35.03 -17.37 -6.38
C PRO A 271 33.72 -17.94 -6.97
N PRO A 272 33.77 -18.69 -8.09
CA PRO A 272 32.61 -19.37 -8.68
C PRO A 272 32.18 -20.60 -7.86
N THR A 273 31.79 -20.36 -6.60
CA THR A 273 31.38 -21.37 -5.64
C THR A 273 29.99 -21.03 -5.12
N ALA A 274 29.06 -21.97 -5.24
CA ALA A 274 27.71 -21.84 -4.74
C ALA A 274 27.68 -21.71 -3.21
N VAL A 275 26.76 -20.88 -2.73
CA VAL A 275 26.45 -20.71 -1.31
C VAL A 275 25.03 -21.21 -1.12
N ASN A 276 24.82 -22.12 -0.17
CA ASN A 276 23.52 -22.76 0.07
C ASN A 276 22.90 -23.37 -1.19
N ASP A 277 23.71 -24.07 -2.00
CA ASP A 277 23.31 -24.66 -3.29
C ASP A 277 22.83 -23.65 -4.35
N ARG A 278 23.15 -22.37 -4.20
CA ARG A 278 22.76 -21.33 -5.16
C ARG A 278 23.99 -20.58 -5.66
N LEU A 279 24.01 -20.32 -6.97
CA LEU A 279 24.94 -19.38 -7.58
C LEU A 279 24.24 -18.68 -8.74
N GLN A 280 24.17 -17.36 -8.69
CA GLN A 280 23.65 -16.52 -9.78
C GLN A 280 24.71 -15.51 -10.17
N PHE A 281 24.91 -15.29 -11.46
CA PHE A 281 25.90 -14.35 -11.96
C PHE A 281 25.57 -13.86 -13.36
N SER A 282 26.14 -12.73 -13.73
CA SER A 282 26.01 -12.14 -15.06
C SER A 282 27.33 -11.46 -15.47
N GLN A 283 27.35 -10.82 -16.65
CA GLN A 283 28.45 -9.96 -17.10
C GLN A 283 29.84 -10.61 -17.06
N THR A 284 29.90 -11.92 -17.26
CA THR A 284 31.14 -12.69 -17.17
C THR A 284 31.46 -13.35 -18.51
N SER A 285 32.70 -13.19 -18.98
CA SER A 285 33.18 -13.81 -20.23
C SER A 285 34.32 -14.77 -19.97
N GLY A 286 34.20 -16.00 -20.46
CA GLY A 286 35.24 -17.03 -20.39
C GLY A 286 34.76 -18.34 -19.81
N THR A 287 35.69 -19.25 -19.53
CA THR A 287 35.36 -20.59 -19.00
C THR A 287 35.32 -20.58 -17.48
N LEU A 288 34.19 -20.97 -16.92
CA LEU A 288 33.93 -21.08 -15.49
C LEU A 288 33.86 -22.54 -15.07
N THR A 289 34.33 -22.82 -13.86
CA THR A 289 34.00 -24.06 -13.15
C THR A 289 33.23 -23.69 -11.90
N LEU A 290 31.93 -23.95 -11.93
CA LEU A 290 31.06 -23.72 -10.79
C LEU A 290 31.22 -24.88 -9.81
N THR A 291 31.39 -24.58 -8.53
CA THR A 291 31.64 -25.57 -7.47
C THR A 291 30.71 -25.35 -6.28
N GLY A 292 30.73 -26.22 -5.27
CA GLY A 292 30.02 -26.01 -4.01
C GLY A 292 28.57 -26.50 -3.98
N PHE A 293 28.11 -27.22 -5.00
CA PHE A 293 26.79 -27.84 -5.01
C PHE A 293 26.79 -29.18 -4.25
N SER A 294 25.70 -29.46 -3.54
CA SER A 294 25.49 -30.72 -2.83
C SER A 294 25.14 -31.91 -3.74
N GLY A 295 24.81 -31.64 -5.01
CA GLY A 295 24.50 -32.61 -6.06
C GLY A 295 24.38 -31.95 -7.42
N ASP A 296 23.75 -32.62 -8.39
CA ASP A 296 23.59 -32.10 -9.75
C ASP A 296 22.76 -30.80 -9.75
N PRO A 297 23.31 -29.67 -10.24
CA PRO A 297 22.57 -28.43 -10.30
C PRO A 297 21.68 -28.34 -11.54
N VAL A 298 20.53 -27.68 -11.40
CA VAL A 298 19.77 -27.14 -12.54
C VAL A 298 20.41 -25.83 -12.96
N LEU A 299 20.89 -25.77 -14.20
CA LEU A 299 21.47 -24.57 -14.81
C LEU A 299 20.42 -23.93 -15.71
N LEU A 300 20.04 -22.69 -15.43
CA LEU A 300 19.16 -21.89 -16.28
C LEU A 300 19.90 -20.64 -16.75
N ASP A 301 19.81 -20.38 -18.04
CA ASP A 301 20.05 -19.07 -18.64
C ASP A 301 18.75 -18.26 -18.54
N ILE A 302 18.80 -17.22 -17.71
CA ILE A 302 17.72 -16.27 -17.43
C ILE A 302 17.96 -14.92 -18.09
N THR A 303 18.82 -14.84 -19.12
CA THR A 303 19.05 -13.60 -19.89
C THR A 303 17.75 -13.01 -20.43
N ASN A 304 16.81 -13.88 -20.82
CA ASN A 304 15.41 -13.53 -20.96
C ASN A 304 14.60 -14.22 -19.85
N PRO A 305 14.26 -13.52 -18.74
CA PRO A 305 13.61 -14.16 -17.59
C PRO A 305 12.19 -14.67 -17.91
N ALA A 306 11.53 -14.14 -18.95
CA ALA A 306 10.23 -14.63 -19.41
C ALA A 306 10.34 -15.91 -20.25
N GLN A 307 11.52 -16.21 -20.79
CA GLN A 307 11.80 -17.40 -21.60
C GLN A 307 13.16 -18.01 -21.25
N PRO A 308 13.32 -18.53 -20.01
CA PRO A 308 14.57 -19.12 -19.60
C PRO A 308 14.90 -20.36 -20.43
N GLN A 309 16.19 -20.67 -20.56
CA GLN A 309 16.69 -21.87 -21.22
C GLN A 309 17.48 -22.73 -20.25
N GLN A 310 17.25 -24.04 -20.23
CA GLN A 310 18.04 -24.97 -19.45
C GLN A 310 19.36 -25.26 -20.17
N LEU A 311 20.48 -25.06 -19.47
CA LEU A 311 21.79 -25.49 -19.93
C LEU A 311 22.03 -26.95 -19.54
N VAL A 312 22.33 -27.80 -20.52
CA VAL A 312 22.49 -29.26 -20.33
C VAL A 312 23.87 -29.75 -20.78
N GLY A 313 24.24 -30.97 -20.37
CA GLY A 313 25.49 -31.62 -20.77
C GLY A 313 26.57 -31.70 -19.69
N GLU A 314 26.33 -31.07 -18.54
CA GLU A 314 27.19 -31.13 -17.36
C GLU A 314 26.43 -31.72 -16.17
N THR A 315 27.11 -32.53 -15.37
CA THR A 315 26.56 -33.20 -14.18
C THR A 315 27.64 -33.31 -13.10
N GLY A 316 27.23 -33.47 -11.85
CA GLY A 316 28.10 -33.58 -10.69
C GLY A 316 28.03 -32.34 -9.80
N THR A 317 28.81 -32.39 -8.71
CA THR A 317 28.91 -31.30 -7.72
C THR A 317 29.78 -30.12 -8.17
N ALA A 318 30.40 -30.25 -9.34
CA ALA A 318 31.14 -29.21 -10.03
C ALA A 318 30.84 -29.31 -11.53
N VAL A 319 30.54 -28.18 -12.16
CA VAL A 319 30.11 -28.10 -13.57
C VAL A 319 30.88 -27.02 -14.29
N SER A 320 31.26 -27.27 -15.54
CA SER A 320 32.04 -26.32 -16.35
C SER A 320 31.23 -25.78 -17.52
N LEU A 321 31.34 -24.46 -17.77
CA LEU A 321 30.65 -23.80 -18.87
C LEU A 321 31.44 -22.58 -19.36
N THR A 322 31.31 -22.25 -20.64
CA THR A 322 31.73 -20.96 -21.20
C THR A 322 30.56 -19.99 -21.23
N THR A 323 30.77 -18.75 -20.78
CA THR A 323 29.77 -17.68 -20.79
C THR A 323 30.22 -16.46 -21.58
N THR A 324 29.25 -15.65 -21.98
CA THR A 324 29.42 -14.33 -22.60
C THR A 324 28.93 -13.21 -21.66
N PRO A 325 29.35 -11.94 -21.86
CA PRO A 325 28.92 -10.84 -21.00
C PRO A 325 27.41 -10.60 -20.95
N SER A 326 26.65 -11.04 -21.95
CA SER A 326 25.19 -10.90 -21.96
C SER A 326 24.49 -11.99 -21.14
N ASP A 327 25.16 -13.09 -20.85
CA ASP A 327 24.55 -14.22 -20.18
C ASP A 327 24.22 -13.87 -18.72
N HIS A 328 23.02 -14.22 -18.29
CA HIS A 328 22.59 -14.21 -16.90
C HIS A 328 22.27 -15.65 -16.52
N ILE A 329 23.10 -16.26 -15.68
CA ILE A 329 23.01 -17.67 -15.33
C ILE A 329 22.63 -17.81 -13.86
N ILE A 330 21.67 -18.70 -13.60
CA ILE A 330 21.34 -19.18 -12.26
C ILE A 330 21.55 -20.70 -12.19
N ALA A 331 22.27 -21.15 -11.18
CA ALA A 331 22.61 -22.54 -10.92
C ALA A 331 22.10 -22.94 -9.54
N ILE A 332 21.27 -23.99 -9.50
CA ILE A 332 20.54 -24.40 -8.28
C ILE A 332 20.75 -25.88 -8.02
N GLY A 333 21.45 -26.19 -6.93
CA GLY A 333 21.62 -27.55 -6.42
C GLY A 333 20.35 -28.11 -5.76
N PRO A 334 20.34 -29.39 -5.37
CA PRO A 334 19.14 -30.09 -4.89
C PRO A 334 18.41 -29.43 -3.71
N VAL A 335 19.11 -28.74 -2.82
CA VAL A 335 18.50 -28.03 -1.67
C VAL A 335 18.39 -26.52 -1.88
N GLY A 336 18.77 -26.02 -3.06
CA GLY A 336 18.78 -24.61 -3.40
C GLY A 336 17.46 -24.07 -3.96
N PHE A 337 16.43 -24.89 -4.19
CA PHE A 337 15.15 -24.39 -4.71
C PHE A 337 14.45 -23.44 -3.73
N GLN A 338 13.75 -22.44 -4.25
CA GLN A 338 12.87 -21.59 -3.46
C GLN A 338 11.49 -22.26 -3.29
N LYS A 339 10.78 -21.89 -2.23
CA LYS A 339 9.39 -22.26 -1.99
C LYS A 339 8.50 -21.04 -2.23
N PRO A 340 7.33 -21.20 -2.88
CA PRO A 340 6.39 -20.09 -2.98
C PRO A 340 5.93 -19.67 -1.58
N ALA A 341 5.52 -18.41 -1.45
CA ALA A 341 4.97 -17.88 -0.20
C ALA A 341 3.68 -18.61 0.19
N ALA A 342 2.85 -18.95 -0.81
CA ALA A 342 1.67 -19.80 -0.66
C ALA A 342 1.25 -20.44 -1.98
N ILE A 343 0.45 -21.50 -1.88
CA ILE A 343 -0.25 -22.13 -3.00
C ILE A 343 -1.71 -22.26 -2.59
N GLU A 344 -2.61 -21.64 -3.33
CA GLU A 344 -4.02 -21.51 -2.96
C GLU A 344 -4.93 -21.86 -4.14
N PRO A 345 -6.15 -22.38 -3.90
CA PRO A 345 -7.13 -22.52 -4.96
C PRO A 345 -7.57 -21.15 -5.48
N VAL A 346 -7.81 -21.05 -6.79
CA VAL A 346 -8.49 -19.88 -7.37
C VAL A 346 -9.98 -19.99 -7.09
N ARG A 347 -10.58 -18.95 -6.51
CA ARG A 347 -12.01 -18.89 -6.20
C ARG A 347 -12.82 -18.69 -7.46
N GLN A 348 -13.88 -19.48 -7.60
CA GLN A 348 -14.86 -19.27 -8.66
C GLN A 348 -15.91 -18.28 -8.18
N SER A 349 -16.21 -17.29 -9.02
CA SER A 349 -17.30 -16.34 -8.77
C SER A 349 -18.12 -16.14 -10.04
N ALA A 350 -19.39 -15.74 -9.86
CA ALA A 350 -20.29 -15.40 -10.96
C ALA A 350 -20.16 -13.92 -11.40
N TRP A 351 -19.14 -13.19 -10.95
CA TRP A 351 -19.03 -11.75 -11.16
C TRP A 351 -18.87 -11.33 -12.62
N ARG A 352 -18.43 -12.26 -13.48
CA ARG A 352 -18.37 -12.10 -14.94
C ARG A 352 -19.66 -12.52 -15.67
N ASP A 353 -20.72 -12.91 -14.96
CA ASP A 353 -22.02 -13.13 -15.57
C ASP A 353 -22.66 -11.78 -15.95
N THR A 354 -23.04 -11.63 -17.21
CA THR A 354 -23.72 -10.44 -17.73
C THR A 354 -25.15 -10.30 -17.18
N GLY A 355 -25.72 -11.38 -16.63
CA GLY A 355 -27.06 -11.40 -16.05
C GLY A 355 -27.16 -10.83 -14.63
N ASN A 356 -26.03 -10.50 -14.00
CA ASN A 356 -26.02 -9.84 -12.69
C ASN A 356 -26.71 -8.47 -12.73
N GLN A 357 -27.18 -7.99 -11.58
CA GLN A 357 -27.90 -6.73 -11.39
C GLN A 357 -27.63 -6.19 -9.98
N ALA A 358 -27.49 -4.88 -9.82
CA ALA A 358 -27.40 -4.22 -8.52
C ALA A 358 -27.63 -2.71 -8.65
N ASP A 359 -28.36 -2.08 -7.73
CA ASP A 359 -28.31 -0.64 -7.48
C ASP A 359 -27.11 -0.27 -6.58
N LEU A 360 -26.89 -1.09 -5.55
CA LEU A 360 -25.84 -0.94 -4.55
C LEU A 360 -24.83 -2.09 -4.67
N LEU A 361 -23.60 -1.75 -5.05
CA LEU A 361 -22.47 -2.66 -5.05
C LEU A 361 -21.66 -2.47 -3.78
N ILE A 362 -21.65 -3.46 -2.89
CA ILE A 362 -20.85 -3.46 -1.68
C ILE A 362 -19.59 -4.32 -1.92
N ILE A 363 -18.42 -3.74 -1.68
CA ILE A 363 -17.12 -4.42 -1.76
C ILE A 363 -16.52 -4.51 -0.36
N THR A 364 -16.19 -5.73 0.06
CA THR A 364 -15.71 -6.01 1.43
C THR A 364 -14.77 -7.21 1.46
N THR A 365 -14.44 -7.74 2.64
CA THR A 365 -13.66 -8.97 2.81
C THR A 365 -14.54 -10.12 3.30
N ASP A 366 -14.09 -11.37 3.12
CA ASP A 366 -14.87 -12.54 3.56
C ASP A 366 -15.24 -12.50 5.06
N PRO A 367 -14.33 -12.09 5.99
CA PRO A 367 -14.67 -12.02 7.40
C PRO A 367 -15.74 -10.97 7.72
N LEU A 368 -15.78 -9.86 6.98
CA LEU A 368 -16.68 -8.72 7.24
C LEU A 368 -18.04 -8.88 6.56
N ALA A 369 -18.12 -9.58 5.43
CA ALA A 369 -19.34 -9.71 4.63
C ALA A 369 -20.58 -10.15 5.42
N PRO A 370 -20.53 -11.15 6.33
CA PRO A 370 -21.72 -11.60 7.05
C PRO A 370 -22.35 -10.51 7.94
N ALA A 371 -21.55 -9.59 8.48
CA ALA A 371 -22.02 -8.53 9.37
C ALA A 371 -22.91 -7.49 8.65
N LEU A 372 -22.85 -7.43 7.31
CA LEU A 372 -23.66 -6.52 6.50
C LEU A 372 -25.08 -7.00 6.27
N ALA A 373 -25.42 -8.25 6.63
CA ALA A 373 -26.73 -8.84 6.33
C ALA A 373 -27.93 -7.98 6.77
N PRO A 374 -27.94 -7.33 7.96
CA PRO A 374 -29.06 -6.46 8.34
C PRO A 374 -29.21 -5.22 7.44
N LEU A 375 -28.08 -4.59 7.05
CA LEU A 375 -28.09 -3.45 6.13
C LEU A 375 -28.58 -3.87 4.74
N VAL A 376 -28.06 -4.99 4.21
CA VAL A 376 -28.49 -5.54 2.92
C VAL A 376 -30.00 -5.79 2.90
N ALA A 377 -30.53 -6.41 3.97
CA ALA A 377 -31.97 -6.67 4.08
C ALA A 377 -32.80 -5.38 4.12
N ALA A 378 -32.33 -4.33 4.80
CA ALA A 378 -33.00 -3.03 4.83
C ALA A 378 -33.03 -2.39 3.43
N ARG A 379 -31.89 -2.35 2.72
CA ARG A 379 -31.81 -1.80 1.36
C ARG A 379 -32.65 -2.57 0.34
N GLN A 380 -32.70 -3.89 0.46
CA GLN A 380 -33.61 -4.71 -0.36
C GLN A 380 -35.09 -4.44 -0.05
N ALA A 381 -35.45 -4.21 1.22
CA ALA A 381 -36.81 -3.83 1.61
C ALA A 381 -37.22 -2.45 1.07
N GLU A 382 -36.26 -1.54 0.87
CA GLU A 382 -36.43 -0.26 0.17
C GLU A 382 -36.50 -0.39 -1.35
N GLY A 383 -36.30 -1.60 -1.89
CA GLY A 383 -36.37 -1.89 -3.32
C GLY A 383 -35.06 -1.76 -4.08
N LEU A 384 -33.91 -1.67 -3.39
CA LEU A 384 -32.60 -1.72 -4.04
C LEU A 384 -32.20 -3.16 -4.38
N ALA A 385 -31.70 -3.39 -5.59
CA ALA A 385 -30.90 -4.58 -5.87
C ALA A 385 -29.53 -4.42 -5.21
N VAL A 386 -29.07 -5.41 -4.44
CA VAL A 386 -27.81 -5.32 -3.68
C VAL A 386 -26.91 -6.49 -4.03
N ALA A 387 -25.67 -6.20 -4.42
CA ALA A 387 -24.61 -7.18 -4.60
C ALA A 387 -23.52 -6.97 -3.55
N VAL A 388 -23.06 -8.05 -2.92
CA VAL A 388 -21.93 -8.04 -1.98
C VAL A 388 -20.83 -8.92 -2.58
N ALA A 389 -19.70 -8.31 -2.92
CA ALA A 389 -18.55 -8.99 -3.50
C ALA A 389 -17.34 -8.88 -2.57
N THR A 390 -16.57 -9.96 -2.43
CA THR A 390 -15.35 -9.92 -1.61
C THR A 390 -14.12 -9.61 -2.45
N THR A 391 -13.15 -8.89 -1.88
CA THR A 391 -11.92 -8.51 -2.59
C THR A 391 -11.17 -9.71 -3.15
N ALA A 392 -11.13 -10.83 -2.43
CA ALA A 392 -10.50 -12.05 -2.91
C ALA A 392 -11.23 -12.69 -4.12
N GLU A 393 -12.56 -12.65 -4.19
CA GLU A 393 -13.30 -13.05 -5.40
C GLU A 393 -13.04 -12.11 -6.58
N ILE A 394 -12.92 -10.81 -6.30
CA ILE A 394 -12.62 -9.79 -7.30
C ILE A 394 -11.21 -9.98 -7.86
N TYR A 395 -10.20 -10.18 -7.02
CA TYR A 395 -8.81 -10.38 -7.44
C TYR A 395 -8.67 -11.63 -8.30
N ASP A 396 -9.29 -12.74 -7.90
CA ASP A 396 -9.25 -13.98 -8.68
C ASP A 396 -9.98 -13.82 -10.03
N ALA A 397 -11.10 -13.08 -10.08
CA ALA A 397 -11.87 -12.92 -11.31
C ALA A 397 -11.32 -11.82 -12.26
N PHE A 398 -10.75 -10.74 -11.74
CA PHE A 398 -10.37 -9.53 -12.50
C PHE A 398 -8.89 -9.17 -12.45
N GLY A 399 -8.10 -9.80 -11.58
CA GLY A 399 -6.67 -9.51 -11.40
C GLY A 399 -5.75 -10.74 -11.47
N ASP A 400 -6.25 -11.89 -11.94
CA ASP A 400 -5.52 -13.17 -11.94
C ASP A 400 -4.94 -13.55 -10.57
N GLY A 401 -5.64 -13.15 -9.50
CA GLY A 401 -5.27 -13.39 -8.10
C GLY A 401 -4.35 -12.32 -7.49
N ALA A 402 -3.99 -11.27 -8.23
CA ALA A 402 -3.17 -10.18 -7.70
C ALA A 402 -4.05 -9.17 -6.94
N ALA A 403 -3.72 -8.92 -5.68
CA ALA A 403 -4.37 -7.86 -4.91
C ALA A 403 -4.00 -6.50 -5.48
N SER A 404 -4.99 -5.74 -5.96
CA SER A 404 -4.77 -4.38 -6.45
C SER A 404 -6.06 -3.56 -6.50
N PRO A 405 -5.99 -2.23 -6.31
CA PRO A 405 -7.13 -1.35 -6.52
C PRO A 405 -7.60 -1.32 -7.99
N GLU A 406 -6.72 -1.59 -8.96
CA GLU A 406 -7.09 -1.70 -10.38
C GLU A 406 -8.02 -2.89 -10.64
N SER A 407 -7.85 -4.00 -9.92
CA SER A 407 -8.77 -5.14 -10.02
C SER A 407 -10.17 -4.78 -9.51
N ILE A 408 -10.25 -3.96 -8.46
CA ILE A 408 -11.50 -3.41 -7.95
C ILE A 408 -12.13 -2.46 -8.98
N GLN A 409 -11.35 -1.53 -9.54
CA GLN A 409 -11.82 -0.62 -10.58
C GLN A 409 -12.32 -1.38 -11.82
N ALA A 410 -11.60 -2.42 -12.27
CA ALA A 410 -11.99 -3.26 -13.39
C ALA A 410 -13.32 -3.98 -13.13
N PHE A 411 -13.53 -4.47 -11.90
CA PHE A 411 -14.79 -5.07 -11.50
C PHE A 411 -15.94 -4.05 -11.47
N VAL A 412 -15.74 -2.87 -10.86
CA VAL A 412 -16.74 -1.79 -10.80
C VAL A 412 -17.13 -1.35 -12.21
N ARG A 413 -16.14 -1.13 -13.09
CA ARG A 413 -16.36 -0.79 -14.50
C ARG A 413 -17.12 -1.89 -15.24
N TYR A 414 -16.77 -3.15 -15.03
CA TYR A 414 -17.49 -4.27 -15.64
C TYR A 414 -18.96 -4.31 -15.20
N ALA A 415 -19.21 -4.19 -13.90
CA ALA A 415 -20.55 -4.17 -13.34
C ALA A 415 -21.38 -3.00 -13.89
N ALA A 416 -20.82 -1.78 -13.92
CA ALA A 416 -21.50 -0.58 -14.40
C ALA A 416 -21.82 -0.61 -15.92
N THR A 417 -21.01 -1.32 -16.72
CA THR A 417 -21.11 -1.26 -18.19
C THR A 417 -21.74 -2.50 -18.82
N THR A 418 -21.65 -3.66 -18.16
CA THR A 418 -21.94 -4.96 -18.78
C THR A 418 -23.09 -5.71 -18.13
N TRP A 419 -23.35 -5.52 -16.84
CA TRP A 419 -24.47 -6.16 -16.14
C TRP A 419 -25.83 -5.72 -16.69
N ALA A 420 -26.86 -6.53 -16.40
CA ALA A 420 -28.23 -6.21 -16.73
C ALA A 420 -28.76 -5.08 -15.82
N GLU A 421 -29.81 -4.39 -16.26
CA GLU A 421 -30.46 -3.37 -15.43
C GLU A 421 -31.24 -4.00 -14.25
N PRO A 422 -31.25 -3.39 -13.05
CA PRO A 422 -30.56 -2.14 -12.71
C PRO A 422 -29.05 -2.34 -12.57
N ARG A 423 -28.29 -1.38 -13.10
CA ARG A 423 -26.83 -1.28 -12.95
C ARG A 423 -26.43 -0.46 -11.72
N PRO A 424 -25.21 -0.68 -11.16
CA PRO A 424 -24.79 -0.01 -9.95
C PRO A 424 -24.81 1.51 -10.08
N ARG A 425 -25.43 2.17 -9.10
CA ARG A 425 -25.38 3.64 -8.90
C ARG A 425 -24.62 4.02 -7.63
N TYR A 426 -24.49 3.08 -6.69
CA TYR A 426 -23.77 3.24 -5.44
C TYR A 426 -22.63 2.23 -5.37
N LEU A 427 -21.44 2.70 -4.99
CA LEU A 427 -20.32 1.85 -4.60
C LEU A 427 -20.06 2.05 -3.11
N PHE A 428 -20.19 0.99 -2.33
CA PHE A 428 -19.95 1.03 -0.90
C PHE A 428 -18.76 0.14 -0.52
N LEU A 429 -17.70 0.77 -0.03
CA LEU A 429 -16.45 0.10 0.34
C LEU A 429 -16.45 -0.15 1.85
N VAL A 430 -16.46 -1.41 2.27
CA VAL A 430 -16.49 -1.80 3.68
C VAL A 430 -15.21 -2.56 4.02
N GLY A 431 -14.25 -1.84 4.55
CA GLY A 431 -12.91 -2.32 4.86
C GLY A 431 -11.93 -1.15 4.91
N ASP A 432 -10.83 -1.34 5.62
CA ASP A 432 -9.77 -0.33 5.68
C ASP A 432 -8.86 -0.36 4.44
N ALA A 433 -8.02 0.67 4.30
CA ALA A 433 -6.98 0.75 3.27
C ALA A 433 -5.68 1.31 3.87
N THR A 434 -4.57 1.17 3.14
CA THR A 434 -3.29 1.77 3.54
C THR A 434 -2.45 2.14 2.32
N THR A 435 -1.62 3.17 2.44
CA THR A 435 -0.58 3.46 1.44
C THR A 435 0.58 2.46 1.50
N ASP A 436 0.67 1.66 2.57
CA ASP A 436 1.59 0.52 2.73
C ASP A 436 1.02 -0.77 2.16
N TYR A 437 0.83 -0.80 0.84
CA TYR A 437 0.25 -1.94 0.14
C TYR A 437 1.06 -3.23 0.26
N ARG A 438 2.39 -3.12 0.41
CA ARG A 438 3.30 -4.26 0.56
C ARG A 438 3.53 -4.66 2.01
N ASN A 439 2.87 -3.97 2.95
CA ASN A 439 2.97 -4.21 4.38
C ASN A 439 4.42 -4.18 4.89
N TYR A 440 5.20 -3.21 4.42
CA TYR A 440 6.58 -3.03 4.83
C TYR A 440 6.71 -2.70 6.32
N LEU A 441 5.71 -2.01 6.89
CA LEU A 441 5.71 -1.67 8.32
C LEU A 441 5.21 -2.80 9.22
N GLY A 442 4.58 -3.84 8.66
CA GLY A 442 3.99 -4.93 9.43
C GLY A 442 2.83 -4.49 10.35
N LEU A 443 2.13 -3.40 10.00
CA LEU A 443 1.09 -2.79 10.82
C LEU A 443 -0.31 -3.18 10.34
N ALA A 444 -1.22 -3.38 11.30
CA ALA A 444 -2.67 -3.30 11.04
C ALA A 444 -3.11 -1.82 11.15
N PRO A 445 -4.05 -1.34 10.32
CA PRO A 445 -5.05 -2.14 9.61
C PRO A 445 -4.52 -2.80 8.34
N GLU A 446 -5.01 -4.02 8.08
CA GLU A 446 -4.77 -4.71 6.81
C GLU A 446 -5.34 -3.89 5.66
N ASN A 447 -4.67 -3.90 4.51
CA ASN A 447 -5.14 -3.29 3.26
C ASN A 447 -6.35 -4.07 2.68
N SER A 448 -7.46 -4.06 3.41
CA SER A 448 -8.59 -4.97 3.26
C SER A 448 -9.40 -4.67 2.00
N VAL A 449 -9.63 -3.38 1.74
CA VAL A 449 -10.29 -2.86 0.53
C VAL A 449 -9.48 -1.67 0.02
N PRO A 450 -8.43 -1.88 -0.80
CA PRO A 450 -7.53 -0.83 -1.27
C PRO A 450 -8.22 0.26 -2.10
N SER A 451 -7.67 1.47 -2.06
CA SER A 451 -8.08 2.62 -2.87
C SER A 451 -7.07 2.87 -3.99
N LEU A 452 -7.43 3.66 -5.02
CA LEU A 452 -6.45 4.08 -6.03
C LEU A 452 -5.58 5.22 -5.48
N MET A 453 -4.31 5.27 -5.89
CA MET A 453 -3.44 6.41 -5.64
C MET A 453 -3.59 7.44 -6.75
N VAL A 454 -3.74 8.71 -6.40
CA VAL A 454 -3.84 9.83 -7.35
C VAL A 454 -2.79 10.90 -7.03
N PRO A 455 -2.19 11.53 -8.05
CA PRO A 455 -1.28 12.65 -7.84
C PRO A 455 -2.04 13.88 -7.34
N VAL A 456 -1.46 14.58 -6.37
CA VAL A 456 -2.00 15.84 -5.83
C VAL A 456 -0.90 16.89 -5.68
N GLN A 457 -1.24 18.15 -5.92
CA GLN A 457 -0.29 19.24 -6.07
C GLN A 457 0.56 19.49 -4.82
N PHE A 458 -0.01 19.32 -3.62
CA PHE A 458 0.64 19.74 -2.36
C PHE A 458 1.20 18.58 -1.52
N SER A 459 0.80 17.34 -1.78
CA SER A 459 1.23 16.15 -1.01
C SER A 459 1.91 15.08 -1.87
N GLY A 460 2.12 15.34 -3.17
CA GLY A 460 2.64 14.37 -4.12
C GLY A 460 1.56 13.40 -4.60
N GLU A 461 1.06 12.55 -3.70
CA GLU A 461 -0.06 11.64 -3.97
C GLU A 461 -0.91 11.34 -2.72
N THR A 462 -2.15 10.88 -2.94
CA THR A 462 -3.04 10.38 -1.88
C THR A 462 -3.97 9.28 -2.41
N VAL A 463 -4.76 8.68 -1.54
CA VAL A 463 -5.84 7.75 -1.91
C VAL A 463 -7.10 8.45 -2.42
N SER A 464 -7.75 7.84 -3.41
CA SER A 464 -9.04 8.24 -3.96
C SER A 464 -9.94 7.02 -4.19
N ASP A 465 -11.05 6.95 -3.45
CA ASP A 465 -12.12 5.99 -3.74
C ASP A 465 -12.97 6.43 -4.94
N SER A 466 -13.06 7.74 -5.21
CA SER A 466 -13.81 8.29 -6.34
C SER A 466 -13.32 7.72 -7.67
N ARG A 467 -12.01 7.53 -7.81
CA ARG A 467 -11.42 6.97 -9.03
C ARG A 467 -11.72 5.50 -9.26
N LEU A 468 -12.09 4.75 -8.22
CA LEU A 468 -12.58 3.37 -8.41
C LEU A 468 -13.90 3.34 -9.17
N ALA A 469 -14.65 4.44 -9.13
CA ALA A 469 -15.94 4.61 -9.79
C ALA A 469 -15.88 5.43 -11.09
N ASP A 470 -14.70 5.79 -11.59
CA ASP A 470 -14.50 6.42 -12.91
C ASP A 470 -14.52 5.32 -13.99
N VAL A 471 -15.68 5.12 -14.62
CA VAL A 471 -15.94 3.98 -15.51
C VAL A 471 -15.66 4.29 -16.96
N ASP A 472 -15.65 5.57 -17.34
CA ASP A 472 -15.43 6.05 -18.71
C ASP A 472 -14.14 6.87 -18.91
N ASP A 473 -13.32 6.99 -17.86
CA ASP A 473 -12.03 7.68 -17.84
C ASP A 473 -12.15 9.20 -18.10
N ASP A 474 -13.30 9.82 -17.78
CA ASP A 474 -13.55 11.27 -17.91
C ASP A 474 -13.08 12.10 -16.71
N MET A 475 -12.48 11.43 -15.71
CA MET A 475 -12.01 11.99 -14.45
C MET A 475 -13.08 12.31 -13.41
N ARG A 476 -14.31 11.81 -13.58
CA ARG A 476 -15.41 11.91 -12.62
C ARG A 476 -15.83 10.52 -12.16
N PRO A 477 -16.29 10.38 -10.90
CA PRO A 477 -16.97 9.16 -10.50
C PRO A 477 -18.31 9.07 -11.23
N ASP A 478 -18.68 7.90 -11.75
CA ASP A 478 -20.02 7.62 -12.30
C ASP A 478 -20.99 7.07 -11.24
N LEU A 479 -20.44 6.50 -10.18
CA LEU A 479 -21.19 5.98 -9.04
C LEU A 479 -20.93 6.85 -7.82
N ALA A 480 -21.97 7.03 -7.00
CA ALA A 480 -21.81 7.64 -5.69
C ALA A 480 -21.04 6.69 -4.76
N VAL A 481 -19.83 7.09 -4.36
CA VAL A 481 -18.93 6.27 -3.54
C VAL A 481 -19.01 6.65 -2.07
N GLY A 482 -19.16 5.66 -1.20
CA GLY A 482 -18.98 5.81 0.25
C GLY A 482 -18.10 4.72 0.83
N ARG A 483 -17.50 4.97 2.01
CA ARG A 483 -16.62 4.03 2.69
C ARG A 483 -16.88 3.91 4.18
N TRP A 484 -16.76 2.70 4.71
CA TRP A 484 -16.44 2.44 6.11
C TRP A 484 -15.01 1.88 6.22
N PRO A 485 -14.04 2.69 6.70
CA PRO A 485 -12.71 2.19 7.02
C PRO A 485 -12.80 1.39 8.32
N VAL A 486 -12.92 0.08 8.23
CA VAL A 486 -13.09 -0.83 9.38
C VAL A 486 -12.27 -2.10 9.15
N SER A 487 -11.80 -2.70 10.24
CA SER A 487 -10.98 -3.90 10.19
C SER A 487 -11.64 -5.09 10.91
N THR A 488 -12.74 -4.87 11.64
CA THR A 488 -13.35 -5.91 12.47
C THR A 488 -14.85 -6.04 12.23
N VAL A 489 -15.36 -7.26 12.46
CA VAL A 489 -16.80 -7.58 12.41
C VAL A 489 -17.60 -6.69 13.36
N ALA A 490 -17.09 -6.45 14.57
CA ALA A 490 -17.78 -5.64 15.58
C ALA A 490 -17.95 -4.16 15.15
N GLU A 491 -16.95 -3.60 14.46
CA GLU A 491 -17.07 -2.24 13.90
C GLU A 491 -18.15 -2.17 12.81
N VAL A 492 -18.23 -3.19 11.94
CA VAL A 492 -19.28 -3.27 10.92
C VAL A 492 -20.67 -3.38 11.58
N GLU A 493 -20.84 -4.28 12.55
CA GLU A 493 -22.10 -4.46 13.27
C GLU A 493 -22.57 -3.16 13.94
N GLU A 494 -21.66 -2.44 14.59
CA GLU A 494 -21.96 -1.16 15.25
C GLU A 494 -22.36 -0.08 14.23
N LEU A 495 -21.66 0.05 13.11
CA LEU A 495 -21.99 1.03 12.07
C LEU A 495 -23.30 0.69 11.34
N VAL A 496 -23.58 -0.59 11.10
CA VAL A 496 -24.89 -1.04 10.58
C VAL A 496 -26.00 -0.65 11.55
N ALA A 497 -25.86 -0.96 12.84
CA ALA A 497 -26.88 -0.65 13.84
C ALA A 497 -27.13 0.86 13.95
N ARG A 498 -26.06 1.68 13.99
CA ARG A 498 -26.16 3.14 14.07
C ARG A 498 -26.75 3.76 12.81
N THR A 499 -26.41 3.25 11.63
CA THR A 499 -26.96 3.75 10.35
C THR A 499 -28.46 3.51 10.27
N LEU A 500 -28.92 2.29 10.59
CA LEU A 500 -30.35 1.96 10.59
C LEU A 500 -31.11 2.71 11.70
N ALA A 501 -30.48 2.95 12.85
CA ALA A 501 -31.07 3.77 13.91
C ALA A 501 -31.26 5.22 13.46
N TYR A 502 -30.22 5.82 12.85
CA TYR A 502 -30.26 7.18 12.31
C TYR A 502 -31.45 7.38 11.36
N GLU A 503 -31.70 6.45 10.44
CA GLU A 503 -32.81 6.54 9.47
C GLU A 503 -34.20 6.46 10.10
N GLY A 504 -34.30 6.00 11.35
CA GLY A 504 -35.53 5.97 12.15
C GLY A 504 -35.74 7.19 13.05
N GLU A 505 -34.79 8.13 13.10
CA GLU A 505 -34.84 9.30 13.98
C GLU A 505 -35.53 10.51 13.34
N THR A 506 -35.80 11.53 14.17
CA THR A 506 -36.23 12.86 13.71
C THR A 506 -35.08 13.83 13.86
N ALA A 507 -34.63 14.43 12.76
CA ALA A 507 -33.53 15.38 12.80
C ALA A 507 -33.91 16.67 13.54
N VAL A 508 -33.00 17.15 14.37
CA VAL A 508 -33.12 18.44 15.06
C VAL A 508 -32.79 19.55 14.07
N ASN A 509 -33.67 20.54 13.91
CA ASN A 509 -33.46 21.68 13.01
C ASN A 509 -32.39 22.65 13.57
N ARG A 510 -31.13 22.23 13.52
CA ARG A 510 -29.97 22.98 13.99
C ARG A 510 -28.76 22.64 13.12
N ILE A 511 -28.04 23.68 12.73
CA ILE A 511 -26.83 23.58 11.93
C ILE A 511 -25.70 24.29 12.70
N LEU A 512 -24.59 23.60 12.90
CA LEU A 512 -23.40 24.15 13.54
C LEU A 512 -22.32 24.39 12.49
N PHE A 513 -21.77 25.59 12.43
CA PHE A 513 -20.47 25.85 11.80
C PHE A 513 -19.43 26.14 12.89
N ALA A 514 -18.30 25.46 12.83
CA ALA A 514 -17.10 25.81 13.59
C ALA A 514 -16.01 26.29 12.63
N THR A 515 -15.30 27.36 12.99
CA THR A 515 -14.24 27.91 12.13
C THR A 515 -12.94 28.10 12.88
N ASP A 516 -11.83 27.94 12.16
CA ASP A 516 -10.52 28.38 12.64
C ASP A 516 -10.47 29.91 12.70
N ALA A 517 -10.03 30.47 13.83
CA ALA A 517 -9.92 31.92 14.01
C ALA A 517 -8.55 32.50 13.63
N THR A 518 -7.58 31.67 13.25
CA THR A 518 -6.25 32.11 12.83
C THR A 518 -6.28 32.94 11.55
N GLU A 519 -7.31 32.75 10.71
CA GLU A 519 -7.53 33.54 9.50
C GLU A 519 -8.99 34.00 9.39
N PRO A 520 -9.26 35.30 9.20
CA PRO A 520 -10.63 35.83 9.17
C PRO A 520 -11.46 35.31 7.99
N GLN A 521 -10.82 34.79 6.95
CA GLN A 521 -11.48 34.26 5.76
C GLN A 521 -12.35 33.02 6.05
N PHE A 522 -11.99 32.18 7.03
CA PHE A 522 -12.76 30.97 7.31
C PHE A 522 -14.14 31.27 7.85
N ALA A 523 -14.27 32.26 8.74
CA ALA A 523 -15.56 32.74 9.22
C ALA A 523 -16.41 33.36 8.09
N GLN A 524 -15.77 34.04 7.13
CA GLN A 524 -16.46 34.60 5.96
C GLN A 524 -16.98 33.49 5.03
N ILE A 525 -16.17 32.46 4.79
CA ILE A 525 -16.56 31.30 3.98
C ILE A 525 -17.73 30.56 4.66
N ALA A 526 -17.67 30.32 5.96
CA ALA A 526 -18.77 29.66 6.68
C ALA A 526 -20.08 30.46 6.58
N GLN A 527 -20.02 31.79 6.70
CA GLN A 527 -21.17 32.66 6.51
C GLN A 527 -21.70 32.60 5.07
N GLN A 528 -20.81 32.66 4.07
CA GLN A 528 -21.18 32.59 2.66
C GLN A 528 -21.84 31.25 2.32
N LEU A 529 -21.32 30.14 2.85
CA LEU A 529 -21.91 28.81 2.68
C LEU A 529 -23.30 28.73 3.31
N ALA A 530 -23.50 29.32 4.48
CA ALA A 530 -24.82 29.37 5.11
C ALA A 530 -25.82 30.16 4.25
N ASP A 531 -25.39 31.26 3.63
CA ASP A 531 -26.23 32.16 2.85
C ASP A 531 -26.54 31.61 1.43
N ASP A 532 -25.54 31.06 0.74
CA ASP A 532 -25.65 30.64 -0.67
C ASP A 532 -26.23 29.24 -0.86
N SER A 533 -26.10 28.37 0.14
CA SER A 533 -26.51 26.97 0.02
C SER A 533 -28.01 26.76 0.23
N GLY A 534 -28.75 27.81 0.56
CA GLY A 534 -30.18 27.76 0.86
C GLY A 534 -30.52 27.19 2.24
N LEU A 535 -29.53 26.97 3.11
CA LEU A 535 -29.72 26.49 4.48
C LEU A 535 -30.67 27.42 5.24
N ASN A 536 -31.48 26.86 6.15
CA ASN A 536 -32.29 27.68 7.04
C ASN A 536 -31.38 28.45 8.00
N THR A 537 -31.08 29.70 7.66
CA THR A 537 -30.15 30.56 8.41
C THR A 537 -30.58 30.81 9.86
N ALA A 538 -31.88 30.68 10.18
CA ALA A 538 -32.36 30.77 11.56
C ALA A 538 -31.94 29.57 12.43
N ALA A 539 -31.63 28.43 11.80
CA ALA A 539 -31.12 27.23 12.46
C ALA A 539 -29.58 27.20 12.55
N VAL A 540 -28.88 28.15 11.90
CA VAL A 540 -27.42 28.19 11.81
C VAL A 540 -26.81 28.88 13.04
N SER A 541 -25.84 28.21 13.67
CA SER A 541 -24.95 28.77 14.69
C SER A 541 -23.51 28.70 14.20
N ILE A 542 -22.80 29.83 14.21
CA ILE A 542 -21.39 29.90 13.82
C ILE A 542 -20.53 30.19 15.05
N LEU A 543 -19.60 29.29 15.35
CA LEU A 543 -18.59 29.45 16.39
C LEU A 543 -17.24 29.73 15.72
N ASN A 544 -16.64 30.89 16.00
CA ASN A 544 -15.35 31.27 15.43
C ASN A 544 -14.22 31.13 16.47
N GLY A 545 -13.27 30.24 16.20
CA GLY A 545 -12.20 29.83 17.12
C GLY A 545 -12.70 29.22 18.43
N PRO A 546 -13.70 28.32 18.44
CA PRO A 546 -14.11 27.67 19.67
C PRO A 546 -13.04 26.71 20.19
N THR A 547 -13.05 26.48 21.49
CA THR A 547 -12.31 25.39 22.12
C THR A 547 -12.95 24.03 21.81
N ALA A 548 -12.18 22.94 21.91
CA ALA A 548 -12.69 21.58 21.74
C ALA A 548 -13.92 21.26 22.59
N SER A 549 -13.96 21.68 23.86
CA SER A 549 -15.13 21.47 24.72
C SER A 549 -16.34 22.33 24.32
N GLU A 550 -16.15 23.52 23.73
CA GLU A 550 -17.27 24.31 23.19
C GLU A 550 -17.87 23.64 21.96
N VAL A 551 -17.03 23.05 21.09
CA VAL A 551 -17.50 22.23 19.97
C VAL A 551 -18.25 21.00 20.47
N ALA A 552 -17.69 20.24 21.42
CA ALA A 552 -18.34 19.07 22.00
C ALA A 552 -19.68 19.43 22.69
N ALA A 553 -19.72 20.54 23.43
CA ALA A 553 -20.95 21.03 24.06
C ALA A 553 -22.00 21.47 23.03
N ALA A 554 -21.58 22.06 21.91
CA ALA A 554 -22.47 22.42 20.81
C ALA A 554 -22.98 21.20 20.04
N TRP A 555 -22.13 20.18 19.84
CA TRP A 555 -22.48 18.89 19.24
C TRP A 555 -23.49 18.12 20.10
N ASN A 556 -23.28 18.09 21.42
CA ASN A 556 -24.12 17.35 22.36
C ASN A 556 -25.54 17.94 22.50
N GLN A 557 -25.81 19.10 21.91
CA GLN A 557 -27.16 19.65 21.77
C GLN A 557 -27.95 18.99 20.62
N GLY A 558 -27.32 18.11 19.85
CA GLY A 558 -27.85 17.52 18.63
C GLY A 558 -27.85 18.52 17.46
N GLY A 559 -28.19 18.02 16.28
CA GLY A 559 -28.33 18.85 15.09
C GLY A 559 -28.45 18.02 13.83
N TRP A 560 -28.81 18.68 12.74
CA TRP A 560 -28.89 18.06 11.43
C TRP A 560 -27.55 18.06 10.70
N LEU A 561 -26.80 19.16 10.80
CA LEU A 561 -25.52 19.35 10.12
C LEU A 561 -24.49 19.99 11.06
N THR A 562 -23.27 19.46 11.05
CA THR A 562 -22.09 20.12 11.63
C THR A 562 -21.04 20.29 10.54
N SER A 563 -20.67 21.53 10.27
CA SER A 563 -19.64 21.89 9.30
C SER A 563 -18.44 22.50 10.01
N TYR A 564 -17.25 22.12 9.56
CA TYR A 564 -16.00 22.78 9.95
C TYR A 564 -15.36 23.46 8.75
N VAL A 565 -14.80 24.66 8.93
CA VAL A 565 -14.05 25.41 7.90
C VAL A 565 -12.76 25.94 8.50
N GLY A 566 -11.61 25.49 8.01
CA GLY A 566 -10.32 25.93 8.55
C GLY A 566 -9.13 25.06 8.21
N HIS A 567 -8.02 25.26 8.93
CA HIS A 567 -6.86 24.38 8.87
C HIS A 567 -7.16 23.02 9.48
N GLY A 568 -6.42 22.01 9.06
CA GLY A 568 -6.63 20.64 9.54
C GLY A 568 -5.37 19.81 9.43
N SER A 569 -5.33 18.76 10.23
CA SER A 569 -4.33 17.71 10.14
C SER A 569 -5.03 16.35 10.21
N LEU A 570 -4.25 15.28 10.12
CA LEU A 570 -4.75 13.92 10.39
C LEU A 570 -5.53 13.82 11.70
N ALA A 571 -5.18 14.58 12.74
CA ALA A 571 -5.67 14.37 14.10
C ALA A 571 -6.61 15.46 14.64
N GLN A 572 -6.78 16.60 13.94
CA GLN A 572 -7.52 17.74 14.47
C GLN A 572 -8.05 18.73 13.43
N TRP A 573 -9.04 19.50 13.86
CA TRP A 573 -9.48 20.77 13.31
C TRP A 573 -8.69 21.93 13.95
N GLY A 574 -8.21 22.84 13.11
CA GLY A 574 -7.56 24.09 13.50
C GLY A 574 -6.14 23.92 14.04
N LYS A 575 -5.33 24.97 13.92
CA LYS A 575 -3.99 25.01 14.56
C LYS A 575 -4.07 25.13 16.08
N ASP A 576 -5.17 25.67 16.59
CA ASP A 576 -5.43 25.94 18.01
C ASP A 576 -6.33 24.87 18.66
N ASP A 577 -6.23 23.61 18.21
CA ASP A 577 -6.97 22.45 18.76
C ASP A 577 -8.49 22.66 18.85
N VAL A 578 -9.11 23.22 17.80
CA VAL A 578 -10.56 23.53 17.75
C VAL A 578 -11.40 22.28 18.01
N PHE A 579 -10.97 21.13 17.49
CA PHE A 579 -11.53 19.82 17.81
C PHE A 579 -10.51 18.73 17.49
N THR A 580 -10.31 17.76 18.38
CA THR A 580 -9.24 16.76 18.28
C THR A 580 -9.80 15.34 18.40
N ARG A 581 -8.98 14.33 18.06
CA ARG A 581 -9.33 12.91 18.31
C ARG A 581 -9.71 12.65 19.77
N ASP A 582 -9.02 13.28 20.72
CA ASP A 582 -9.30 13.10 22.15
C ASP A 582 -10.68 13.68 22.53
N ALA A 583 -11.05 14.82 21.95
CA ALA A 583 -12.34 15.48 22.18
C ALA A 583 -13.54 14.67 21.65
N VAL A 584 -13.32 13.71 20.72
CA VAL A 584 -14.37 12.78 20.27
C VAL A 584 -14.95 11.97 21.44
N ASN A 585 -14.15 11.70 22.48
CA ASN A 585 -14.62 10.99 23.68
C ASN A 585 -15.61 11.81 24.53
N GLU A 586 -15.73 13.12 24.30
CA GLU A 586 -16.69 13.99 24.97
C GLU A 586 -18.07 13.98 24.30
N LEU A 587 -18.22 13.32 23.14
CA LEU A 587 -19.47 13.26 22.41
C LEU A 587 -20.47 12.33 23.10
N THR A 588 -21.70 12.81 23.26
CA THR A 588 -22.81 12.12 23.94
C THR A 588 -24.15 12.26 23.22
N ALA A 589 -24.20 12.98 22.09
CA ALA A 589 -25.41 13.10 21.28
C ALA A 589 -25.93 11.71 20.88
N THR A 590 -27.26 11.52 20.99
CA THR A 590 -27.92 10.30 20.53
C THR A 590 -28.37 10.41 19.08
N THR A 591 -28.64 11.63 18.60
CA THR A 591 -29.01 11.96 17.23
C THR A 591 -27.79 12.59 16.53
N PRO A 592 -26.99 11.79 15.80
CA PRO A 592 -25.76 12.30 15.20
C PRO A 592 -26.06 13.23 14.00
N PRO A 593 -25.34 14.36 13.87
CA PRO A 593 -25.45 15.20 12.68
C PRO A 593 -24.75 14.55 11.47
N ILE A 594 -25.12 14.99 10.28
CA ILE A 594 -24.26 14.87 9.10
C ILE A 594 -23.05 15.79 9.34
N VAL A 595 -21.84 15.31 9.06
CA VAL A 595 -20.61 16.11 9.23
C VAL A 595 -19.99 16.46 7.89
N VAL A 596 -19.57 17.71 7.74
CA VAL A 596 -18.77 18.14 6.59
C VAL A 596 -17.53 18.89 7.06
N GLN A 597 -16.37 18.36 6.71
CA GLN A 597 -15.07 18.91 7.12
C GLN A 597 -14.42 19.57 5.90
N LEU A 598 -14.51 20.89 5.83
CA LEU A 598 -13.87 21.71 4.79
C LEU A 598 -12.45 22.07 5.25
N THR A 599 -11.58 21.05 5.21
CA THR A 599 -10.22 21.11 5.71
C THR A 599 -9.32 20.02 5.12
N CYS A 600 -8.04 20.06 5.46
CA CYS A 600 -7.02 19.12 4.97
C CYS A 600 -6.93 17.84 5.81
N LEU A 601 -6.64 16.70 5.16
CA LEU A 601 -6.14 15.44 5.73
C LEU A 601 -6.97 14.72 6.81
N THR A 602 -8.02 15.32 7.35
CA THR A 602 -8.81 14.70 8.42
C THR A 602 -9.51 13.42 7.98
N GLY A 603 -9.63 13.18 6.66
CA GLY A 603 -10.15 11.96 6.05
C GLY A 603 -9.08 11.08 5.42
N LEU A 604 -7.78 11.26 5.68
CA LEU A 604 -6.75 10.35 5.17
C LEU A 604 -6.76 9.03 5.96
N PHE A 605 -7.72 8.16 5.63
CA PHE A 605 -7.91 6.85 6.26
C PHE A 605 -6.80 5.85 5.92
N ALA A 606 -6.07 6.08 4.83
CA ALA A 606 -5.01 5.19 4.38
C ALA A 606 -3.63 5.48 5.00
N HIS A 607 -3.55 6.34 6.02
CA HIS A 607 -2.28 6.64 6.66
C HIS A 607 -1.75 5.40 7.41
N PRO A 608 -0.52 4.93 7.13
CA PRO A 608 -0.10 3.58 7.52
C PRO A 608 0.16 3.40 9.03
N GLN A 609 0.25 4.51 9.77
CA GLN A 609 0.59 4.51 11.20
C GLN A 609 -0.39 5.27 12.09
N GLN A 610 -1.33 6.02 11.52
CA GLN A 610 -2.15 6.95 12.30
C GLN A 610 -3.60 6.91 11.85
N THR A 611 -4.50 6.68 12.80
CA THR A 611 -5.94 6.85 12.58
C THR A 611 -6.29 8.32 12.44
N SER A 612 -7.01 8.67 11.38
CA SER A 612 -7.50 10.01 11.11
C SER A 612 -8.62 10.44 12.07
N LEU A 613 -8.88 11.74 12.14
CA LEU A 613 -9.99 12.30 12.91
C LEU A 613 -11.34 11.77 12.41
N SER A 614 -11.52 11.63 11.09
CA SER A 614 -12.76 11.14 10.50
C SER A 614 -13.04 9.68 10.84
N GLU A 615 -12.02 8.82 10.81
CA GLU A 615 -12.15 7.44 11.30
C GLU A 615 -12.51 7.40 12.79
N THR A 616 -11.82 8.21 13.60
CA THR A 616 -12.06 8.29 15.05
C THR A 616 -13.51 8.71 15.34
N MET A 617 -14.01 9.73 14.64
CA MET A 617 -15.39 10.19 14.74
C MET A 617 -16.37 9.10 14.29
N LEU A 618 -16.16 8.50 13.11
CA LEU A 618 -17.06 7.48 12.55
C LEU A 618 -17.18 6.26 13.48
N ARG A 619 -16.05 5.77 14.02
CA ARG A 619 -16.00 4.59 14.90
C ARG A 619 -16.52 4.86 16.32
N HIS A 620 -16.66 6.11 16.73
CA HIS A 620 -17.20 6.45 18.04
C HIS A 620 -18.73 6.30 18.09
N LYS A 621 -19.27 5.62 19.11
CA LYS A 621 -20.72 5.34 19.26
C LYS A 621 -21.65 6.56 19.23
N HIS A 622 -21.14 7.75 19.62
CA HIS A 622 -21.87 9.03 19.57
C HIS A 622 -21.39 9.97 18.46
N GLY A 623 -20.54 9.45 17.57
CA GLY A 623 -20.07 10.17 16.39
C GLY A 623 -21.09 10.11 15.24
N PRO A 624 -20.73 10.69 14.09
CA PRO A 624 -21.57 10.68 12.89
C PRO A 624 -21.66 9.29 12.26
N VAL A 625 -22.73 9.07 11.48
CA VAL A 625 -22.84 7.94 10.53
C VAL A 625 -22.60 8.37 9.08
N LEU A 626 -22.65 9.68 8.81
CA LEU A 626 -22.39 10.32 7.53
C LEU A 626 -21.42 11.48 7.72
N LEU A 627 -20.26 11.41 7.09
CA LEU A 627 -19.21 12.40 7.20
C LEU A 627 -18.51 12.61 5.86
N VAL A 628 -18.21 13.86 5.51
CA VAL A 628 -17.44 14.23 4.32
C VAL A 628 -16.12 14.86 4.75
N ALA A 629 -14.99 14.35 4.27
CA ALA A 629 -13.66 14.87 4.59
C ALA A 629 -12.64 14.59 3.47
N ALA A 630 -11.55 15.37 3.44
CA ALA A 630 -10.51 15.24 2.43
C ALA A 630 -9.41 14.23 2.83
N THR A 631 -8.94 13.44 1.87
CA THR A 631 -7.77 12.56 1.99
C THR A 631 -6.44 13.28 1.71
N SER A 632 -6.46 14.54 1.28
CA SER A 632 -5.26 15.33 0.92
C SER A 632 -5.21 16.69 1.59
N LEU A 633 -4.08 17.38 1.39
CA LEU A 633 -4.04 18.84 1.46
C LEU A 633 -4.94 19.41 0.36
N THR A 634 -5.72 20.45 0.69
CA THR A 634 -6.67 21.10 -0.20
C THR A 634 -6.69 22.61 0.06
N LEU A 635 -7.23 23.40 -0.87
CA LEU A 635 -7.40 24.85 -0.71
C LEU A 635 -8.87 25.18 -0.51
N SER A 636 -9.19 26.05 0.45
CA SER A 636 -10.57 26.46 0.77
C SER A 636 -11.32 26.95 -0.46
N THR A 637 -10.66 27.73 -1.33
CA THR A 637 -11.24 28.26 -2.57
C THR A 637 -11.69 27.17 -3.55
N HIS A 638 -11.10 25.98 -3.50
CA HIS A 638 -11.50 24.84 -4.31
C HIS A 638 -12.60 24.00 -3.62
N GLN A 639 -12.65 24.01 -2.29
CA GLN A 639 -13.66 23.29 -1.50
C GLN A 639 -15.04 23.98 -1.57
N GLU A 640 -15.06 25.31 -1.59
CA GLU A 640 -16.30 26.12 -1.56
C GLU A 640 -17.33 25.72 -2.63
N PRO A 641 -16.99 25.57 -3.94
CA PRO A 641 -17.97 25.15 -4.95
C PRO A 641 -18.61 23.80 -4.67
N PHE A 642 -17.82 22.83 -4.19
CA PHE A 642 -18.33 21.53 -3.79
C PHE A 642 -19.27 21.65 -2.59
N ALA A 643 -18.85 22.38 -1.54
CA ALA A 643 -19.62 22.55 -0.32
C ALA A 643 -20.97 23.24 -0.56
N THR A 644 -20.98 24.34 -1.32
CA THR A 644 -22.22 25.05 -1.69
C THR A 644 -23.18 24.13 -2.43
N SER A 645 -22.67 23.39 -3.42
CA SER A 645 -23.46 22.43 -4.20
C SER A 645 -23.98 21.29 -3.31
N PHE A 646 -23.15 20.74 -2.43
CA PHE A 646 -23.54 19.66 -1.53
C PHE A 646 -24.63 20.09 -0.55
N TYR A 647 -24.46 21.23 0.12
CA TYR A 647 -25.46 21.77 1.05
C TYR A 647 -26.78 22.13 0.39
N HIS A 648 -26.75 22.56 -0.88
CA HIS A 648 -27.96 22.75 -1.68
C HIS A 648 -28.71 21.43 -1.89
N HIS A 649 -28.02 20.39 -2.39
CA HIS A 649 -28.62 19.08 -2.65
C HIS A 649 -29.04 18.34 -1.38
N LEU A 650 -28.38 18.57 -0.24
CA LEU A 650 -28.81 18.04 1.05
C LEU A 650 -30.22 18.50 1.44
N GLN A 651 -30.68 19.66 0.96
CA GLN A 651 -31.99 20.21 1.29
C GLN A 651 -33.07 19.87 0.25
N ASP A 652 -32.67 19.43 -0.93
CA ASP A 652 -33.60 19.12 -2.01
C ASP A 652 -34.49 17.92 -1.63
N PRO A 653 -35.81 18.10 -1.46
CA PRO A 653 -36.71 17.00 -1.11
C PRO A 653 -36.82 15.93 -2.21
N ALA A 654 -36.39 16.22 -3.45
CA ALA A 654 -36.31 15.23 -4.52
C ALA A 654 -35.14 14.26 -4.33
N ILE A 655 -34.12 14.65 -3.56
CA ILE A 655 -32.95 13.82 -3.25
C ILE A 655 -33.18 13.12 -1.93
N SER A 656 -33.32 11.80 -1.94
CA SER A 656 -33.65 11.03 -0.73
C SER A 656 -32.43 10.41 -0.05
N ARG A 657 -31.31 10.26 -0.75
CA ARG A 657 -30.11 9.55 -0.28
C ARG A 657 -28.87 10.42 -0.33
N ILE A 658 -27.97 10.20 0.62
CA ILE A 658 -26.75 11.00 0.79
C ILE A 658 -25.80 10.91 -0.42
N GLY A 659 -25.68 9.72 -1.01
CA GLY A 659 -24.84 9.48 -2.17
C GLY A 659 -25.28 10.27 -3.39
N ASP A 660 -26.59 10.43 -3.59
CA ASP A 660 -27.13 11.23 -4.70
C ASP A 660 -26.75 12.72 -4.55
N ALA A 661 -26.85 13.27 -3.33
CA ALA A 661 -26.43 14.64 -3.04
C ALA A 661 -24.91 14.82 -3.22
N PHE A 662 -24.13 13.86 -2.74
CA PHE A 662 -22.67 13.87 -2.85
C PHE A 662 -22.20 13.79 -4.31
N GLN A 663 -22.82 12.90 -5.08
CA GLN A 663 -22.55 12.71 -6.50
C GLN A 663 -22.92 13.95 -7.31
N ALA A 664 -24.09 14.54 -7.07
CA ALA A 664 -24.49 15.78 -7.73
C ALA A 664 -23.51 16.92 -7.46
N ALA A 665 -23.00 17.03 -6.23
CA ALA A 665 -21.98 18.01 -5.88
C ALA A 665 -20.67 17.78 -6.64
N LYS A 666 -20.18 16.55 -6.75
CA LYS A 666 -18.96 16.24 -7.53
C LYS A 666 -19.13 16.51 -9.02
N LEU A 667 -20.26 16.11 -9.60
CA LEU A 667 -20.55 16.32 -11.03
C LEU A 667 -20.66 17.81 -11.38
N SER A 668 -20.96 18.69 -10.41
CA SER A 668 -21.01 20.14 -10.62
C SER A 668 -19.63 20.81 -10.79
N LEU A 669 -18.54 20.11 -10.45
CA LEU A 669 -17.19 20.66 -10.50
C LEU A 669 -16.62 20.66 -11.93
N ASP A 670 -15.89 21.71 -12.32
CA ASP A 670 -15.20 21.76 -13.63
C ASP A 670 -13.84 21.04 -13.59
N VAL A 671 -13.86 19.71 -13.43
CA VAL A 671 -12.65 18.89 -13.26
C VAL A 671 -11.76 18.84 -14.52
N ALA A 672 -12.34 19.14 -15.69
CA ALA A 672 -11.62 19.10 -16.96
C ALA A 672 -10.68 20.30 -17.13
N ASN A 673 -11.08 21.49 -16.64
CA ASN A 673 -10.31 22.73 -16.83
C ASN A 673 -9.71 23.28 -15.53
N ASN A 674 -10.05 22.73 -14.37
CA ASN A 674 -9.53 23.19 -13.08
C ASN A 674 -8.97 22.03 -12.25
N VAL A 675 -7.64 21.96 -12.17
CA VAL A 675 -6.90 20.94 -11.40
C VAL A 675 -7.30 20.94 -9.92
N GLY A 676 -7.51 22.11 -9.33
CA GLY A 676 -7.92 22.22 -7.93
C GLY A 676 -9.29 21.64 -7.64
N LEU A 677 -10.25 21.85 -8.55
CA LEU A 677 -11.59 21.24 -8.44
C LEU A 677 -11.57 19.74 -8.77
N ARG A 678 -10.69 19.30 -9.67
CA ARG A 678 -10.45 17.87 -9.90
C ARG A 678 -9.94 17.20 -8.63
N GLU A 679 -8.96 17.80 -7.94
CA GLU A 679 -8.48 17.28 -6.67
C GLU A 679 -9.59 17.19 -5.63
N ILE A 680 -10.50 18.17 -5.56
CA ILE A 680 -11.67 18.07 -4.66
C ILE A 680 -12.57 16.89 -5.03
N SER A 681 -12.85 16.68 -6.33
CA SER A 681 -13.60 15.51 -6.79
C SER A 681 -12.93 14.19 -6.39
N ASP A 682 -11.59 14.15 -6.45
CA ASP A 682 -10.81 12.95 -6.16
C ASP A 682 -10.70 12.66 -4.67
N THR A 683 -10.44 13.67 -3.85
CA THR A 683 -9.95 13.52 -2.48
C THR A 683 -11.00 13.75 -1.40
N PHE A 684 -12.13 14.41 -1.69
CA PHE A 684 -13.25 14.41 -0.77
C PHE A 684 -13.93 13.03 -0.78
N ALA A 685 -13.90 12.35 0.37
CA ALA A 685 -14.52 11.05 0.58
C ALA A 685 -15.80 11.19 1.41
N LEU A 686 -16.80 10.37 1.10
CA LEU A 686 -17.97 10.15 1.95
C LEU A 686 -17.68 8.94 2.85
N PHE A 687 -17.59 9.18 4.16
CA PHE A 687 -17.54 8.17 5.20
C PHE A 687 -18.96 7.83 5.62
N GLY A 688 -19.45 6.67 5.19
CA GLY A 688 -20.84 6.27 5.35
C GLY A 688 -21.33 5.38 4.21
N ASP A 689 -22.49 4.75 4.42
CA ASP A 689 -23.22 4.07 3.35
C ASP A 689 -23.82 5.12 2.40
N PRO A 690 -23.41 5.16 1.11
CA PRO A 690 -23.91 6.14 0.14
C PRO A 690 -25.41 6.01 -0.16
N SER A 691 -26.02 4.87 0.16
CA SER A 691 -27.45 4.64 0.00
C SER A 691 -28.30 5.07 1.20
N THR A 692 -27.67 5.58 2.27
CA THR A 692 -28.36 6.05 3.48
C THR A 692 -29.32 7.20 3.18
N HIS A 693 -30.52 7.13 3.75
CA HIS A 693 -31.52 8.19 3.65
C HIS A 693 -31.11 9.47 4.38
N ILE A 694 -31.36 10.63 3.76
CA ILE A 694 -31.15 11.92 4.42
C ILE A 694 -32.33 12.19 5.35
N VAL A 695 -32.09 12.11 6.66
CA VAL A 695 -33.10 12.47 7.68
C VAL A 695 -33.11 13.98 7.85
N ARG A 696 -34.08 14.65 7.22
CA ARG A 696 -34.22 16.11 7.26
C ARG A 696 -35.07 16.56 8.45
N PRO A 697 -34.83 17.76 9.00
CA PRO A 697 -35.72 18.33 10.00
C PRO A 697 -37.11 18.58 9.42
N GLU A 698 -38.14 18.45 10.26
CA GLU A 698 -39.49 18.89 9.91
C GLU A 698 -39.50 20.43 9.74
N GLY A 699 -40.12 20.91 8.65
CA GLY A 699 -40.14 22.32 8.26
C GLY A 699 -41.06 23.22 9.06
#